data_AF-A0A8M1GPT3-F1
#
_entry.id   AF-A0A8M1GPT3-F1
#
_cell.length_a   1.000
_cell.length_b   1.000
_cell.length_c   1.000
_cell.angle_alpha   90.00
_cell.angle_beta   90.00
_cell.angle_gamma   90.00
#
_symmetry.space_group_name_H-M   'P 1'
#
loop_
_entity.id
_entity.type
_entity.pdbx_description
1 polymer ?
#
loop_
_entity_poly.entity_id
_entity_poly.type
_entity_poly.pdbx_seq_one_letter_code
_entity_poly.pdbx_strand_id
1 'polypeptide(L)'
;MERAAPRRVPLPLLLLGGLALLAARVAADTLMEACCADGHRMATQHRDCSLPYASESKECRMVREQCCHSQLEELHCATGINLANEQDSCATPHSDNTSLEATFVKRCCHCCLLGRAAQAQGQSCEYTLMVGYQCGLVYRACCVKGQETADFAPGDIGDIQEAAKISEIEEEQEDPYLNDRCRGGGPCKQQCRDTGEEVVCSCFVGYQLLPDGVSCEDINECVMGNHNCRLGESCVNTVGSFRCQRDSSCGTGYELTEDNDCKDIDECQSGIHNCLPDFICQNTLGSFRCRPQLQCKNGFIQDALGNCIDINECLSISAPCPVGQTCINTEGSYTCQKNVPNCGRGYHLNEEGTRCVDVDECAAPSEPCGPGHLCVNSPGSFRCECKAGYYFDGISRTCVDINECRRYPGRLCGHKCENTPGSYFCSCTVGFRLSADGRSCEDVNECSSSPCSQECANVYGSYQCYCRRGYQLSDVDGVTCEDIDECALPTGGHICSYRCINIPGSFQCSCPSSGYRLAPNGRNCQDIDECVTGIHNCSINETCFNIQGGFRCLAFECPKNYRRSADTLRQEKTDTVRCIKSCRPNDVTCVLDPVHTISHTVVSLPTFREFTRPEEIIFLRAVMPVYPANHADIIFDITEGNLRDSFDIIKRYMDGMTVGVVRQVRPIVGPFHAVLKLEMNYVVGGVVSHRNVVNVHIFVSEYWF
;
A
#
# COMPACT_ATOMS: atom_id res chain seq x y z
N MET A 1 44.20 20.93 69.90
CA MET A 1 43.68 21.82 68.84
C MET A 1 42.16 21.69 68.92
N GLU A 2 41.48 22.51 69.73
CA GLU A 2 41.05 23.89 69.42
C GLU A 2 39.86 23.91 68.45
N ARG A 3 38.66 24.28 68.93
CA ARG A 3 38.01 25.62 68.91
C ARG A 3 37.33 25.93 67.55
N ALA A 4 36.16 26.58 67.47
CA ALA A 4 35.18 27.02 68.48
C ALA A 4 33.80 27.29 67.80
N ALA A 5 32.78 27.66 68.58
CA ALA A 5 31.44 28.03 68.10
C ALA A 5 31.35 29.50 67.59
N PRO A 6 30.34 29.88 66.76
CA PRO A 6 30.31 31.13 65.98
C PRO A 6 29.50 32.28 66.62
N ARG A 7 29.72 33.55 66.20
CA ARG A 7 28.70 34.64 66.23
C ARG A 7 29.09 36.01 65.61
N ARG A 8 28.03 36.78 65.26
CA ARG A 8 27.89 38.25 64.99
C ARG A 8 28.23 38.76 63.55
N VAL A 9 27.58 39.75 62.88
CA VAL A 9 26.40 40.70 63.00
C VAL A 9 26.84 42.12 62.54
N PRO A 10 26.06 43.03 61.88
CA PRO A 10 24.75 42.99 61.17
C PRO A 10 24.70 43.78 59.81
N LEU A 11 23.48 44.22 59.39
CA LEU A 11 23.02 45.16 58.31
C LEU A 11 23.74 46.54 58.25
N PRO A 12 23.61 47.41 57.19
CA PRO A 12 22.31 47.91 56.63
C PRO A 12 22.20 48.29 55.11
N LEU A 13 20.96 48.63 54.69
CA LEU A 13 20.46 49.57 53.62
C LEU A 13 21.34 49.86 52.37
N LEU A 14 20.87 49.88 51.12
CA LEU A 14 19.54 50.10 50.48
C LEU A 14 19.52 49.34 49.09
N LEU A 15 18.71 49.55 48.02
CA LEU A 15 17.73 50.58 47.60
C LEU A 15 16.52 49.93 46.87
N LEU A 16 15.93 50.58 45.84
CA LEU A 16 14.74 50.13 45.08
C LEU A 16 15.07 49.21 43.89
N GLY A 17 14.23 48.20 43.63
CA GLY A 17 14.35 47.34 42.44
C GLY A 17 13.33 46.20 42.31
N GLY A 18 12.05 46.39 42.68
CA GLY A 18 11.10 45.28 42.76
C GLY A 18 9.62 45.65 42.79
N LEU A 19 9.11 46.28 41.73
CA LEU A 19 7.69 46.66 41.62
C LEU A 19 7.10 46.53 40.19
N ALA A 20 7.66 45.62 39.38
CA ALA A 20 7.33 45.47 37.95
C ALA A 20 7.10 44.00 37.51
N LEU A 21 6.50 43.17 38.37
CA LEU A 21 6.32 41.73 38.12
C LEU A 21 4.94 41.16 38.50
N LEU A 22 3.95 42.04 38.76
CA LEU A 22 2.54 41.67 39.04
C LEU A 22 1.54 42.42 38.15
N ALA A 23 1.94 42.75 36.92
CA ALA A 23 1.05 43.27 35.89
C ALA A 23 0.69 42.15 34.88
N ALA A 24 -0.55 41.67 34.95
CA ALA A 24 -1.29 41.03 33.88
C ALA A 24 -0.53 40.03 32.96
N ARG A 25 -0.28 38.81 33.43
CA ARG A 25 -0.35 37.63 32.53
C ARG A 25 -1.82 37.35 32.20
N VAL A 26 -2.43 38.19 31.37
CA VAL A 26 -3.63 37.80 30.63
C VAL A 26 -3.15 36.88 29.51
N ALA A 27 -3.45 35.59 29.63
CA ALA A 27 -3.45 34.73 28.46
C ALA A 27 -4.59 35.23 27.57
N ALA A 28 -4.26 35.81 26.42
CA ALA A 28 -5.26 36.09 25.41
C ALA A 28 -5.59 34.74 24.76
N ASP A 29 -6.80 34.24 25.01
CA ASP A 29 -7.36 33.12 24.26
C ASP A 29 -7.38 33.52 22.78
N THR A 30 -6.46 32.92 22.00
CA THR A 30 -6.30 33.23 20.59
C THR A 30 -7.45 32.57 19.84
N LEU A 31 -8.46 33.37 19.50
CA LEU A 31 -9.66 32.91 18.82
C LEU A 31 -9.26 32.15 17.55
N MET A 32 -9.69 30.90 17.43
CA MET A 32 -9.25 29.99 16.35
C MET A 32 -9.51 30.57 14.95
N GLU A 33 -10.58 31.36 14.80
CA GLU A 33 -10.92 32.12 13.59
C GLU A 33 -9.80 33.09 13.16
N ALA A 34 -9.13 33.77 14.11
CA ALA A 34 -8.03 34.69 13.82
C ALA A 34 -6.77 33.94 13.32
N CYS A 35 -6.49 32.76 13.90
CA CYS A 35 -5.43 31.88 13.42
C CYS A 35 -5.72 31.34 12.01
N CYS A 36 -6.97 30.98 11.74
CA CYS A 36 -7.43 30.57 10.42
C CYS A 36 -7.27 31.71 9.39
N ALA A 37 -7.72 32.94 9.73
CA ALA A 37 -7.62 34.12 8.87
C ALA A 37 -6.18 34.54 8.54
N ASP A 38 -5.22 34.32 9.44
CA ASP A 38 -3.78 34.47 9.14
C ASP A 38 -3.30 33.43 8.12
N GLY A 39 -3.86 32.21 8.14
CA GLY A 39 -3.58 31.14 7.17
C GLY A 39 -4.11 31.44 5.78
N HIS A 40 -5.34 31.92 5.66
CA HIS A 40 -5.89 32.43 4.39
C HIS A 40 -5.03 33.58 3.81
N ARG A 41 -4.45 34.42 4.67
CA ARG A 41 -3.49 35.47 4.29
C ARG A 41 -2.11 34.94 3.89
N MET A 42 -1.63 33.83 4.46
CA MET A 42 -0.38 33.20 4.03
C MET A 42 -0.51 32.57 2.64
N ALA A 43 -1.62 31.84 2.40
CA ALA A 43 -1.95 31.21 1.12
C ALA A 43 -2.02 32.23 -0.02
N THR A 44 -2.81 33.30 0.15
CA THR A 44 -2.96 34.37 -0.85
C THR A 44 -1.65 35.14 -1.11
N GLN A 45 -0.72 35.16 -0.14
CA GLN A 45 0.62 35.75 -0.27
C GLN A 45 1.68 34.77 -0.83
N HIS A 46 1.31 33.55 -1.25
CA HIS A 46 2.22 32.53 -1.77
C HIS A 46 3.39 32.22 -0.81
N ARG A 47 3.09 32.15 0.49
CA ARG A 47 4.07 31.83 1.55
C ARG A 47 3.87 30.39 2.01
N ASP A 48 4.95 29.67 2.25
CA ASP A 48 4.92 28.28 2.74
C ASP A 48 4.10 28.16 4.04
N CYS A 49 3.04 27.35 4.00
CA CYS A 49 2.13 27.10 5.11
C CYS A 49 2.81 26.46 6.32
N SER A 50 3.98 25.83 6.15
CA SER A 50 4.68 25.06 7.19
C SER A 50 5.64 25.89 8.05
N LEU A 51 5.79 27.19 7.78
CA LEU A 51 6.75 28.05 8.48
C LEU A 51 6.35 28.32 9.96
N PRO A 52 7.18 27.97 10.95
CA PRO A 52 6.84 28.13 12.36
C PRO A 52 7.16 29.53 12.90
N TYR A 53 6.20 30.16 13.57
CA TYR A 53 6.44 31.36 14.37
C TYR A 53 6.77 31.00 15.83
N ALA A 54 7.69 31.76 16.45
CA ALA A 54 8.37 31.34 17.68
C ALA A 54 7.57 31.52 19.00
N SER A 55 6.29 31.90 18.95
CA SER A 55 5.50 32.27 20.14
C SER A 55 4.00 31.94 20.06
N GLU A 56 3.61 30.92 19.30
CA GLU A 56 2.20 30.55 19.08
C GLU A 56 1.80 29.27 19.83
N SER A 57 0.49 29.15 20.12
CA SER A 57 -0.06 27.90 20.66
C SER A 57 -0.05 26.80 19.58
N LYS A 58 0.06 25.55 20.03
CA LYS A 58 0.09 24.37 19.13
C LYS A 58 -1.21 24.30 18.32
N GLU A 59 -2.31 24.69 18.95
CA GLU A 59 -3.68 24.71 18.46
C GLU A 59 -3.85 25.74 17.34
N CYS A 60 -3.40 26.98 17.57
CA CYS A 60 -3.41 28.06 16.58
C CYS A 60 -2.58 27.69 15.34
N ARG A 61 -1.41 27.07 15.54
CA ARG A 61 -0.55 26.61 14.44
C ARG A 61 -1.24 25.56 13.57
N MET A 62 -1.86 24.53 14.18
CA MET A 62 -2.59 23.49 13.43
C MET A 62 -3.77 24.07 12.64
N VAL A 63 -4.54 24.99 13.23
CA VAL A 63 -5.64 25.67 12.51
C VAL A 63 -5.12 26.52 11.35
N ARG A 64 -4.04 27.29 11.56
CA ARG A 64 -3.46 28.13 10.49
C ARG A 64 -2.98 27.29 9.30
N GLU A 65 -2.27 26.21 9.58
CA GLU A 65 -1.74 25.29 8.56
C GLU A 65 -2.88 24.68 7.72
N GLN A 66 -3.95 24.20 8.35
CA GLN A 66 -5.11 23.64 7.65
C GLN A 66 -5.89 24.69 6.84
N CYS A 67 -6.11 25.90 7.38
CA CYS A 67 -6.79 26.96 6.63
C CYS A 67 -5.92 27.48 5.46
N CYS A 68 -4.59 27.52 5.61
CA CYS A 68 -3.66 27.84 4.54
C CYS A 68 -3.74 26.81 3.40
N HIS A 69 -3.69 25.52 3.70
CA HIS A 69 -3.84 24.47 2.69
C HIS A 69 -5.22 24.44 2.03
N SER A 70 -6.31 24.64 2.79
CA SER A 70 -7.66 24.72 2.21
C SER A 70 -7.81 25.90 1.25
N GLN A 71 -7.21 27.06 1.57
CA GLN A 71 -7.28 28.22 0.69
C GLN A 71 -6.45 28.06 -0.59
N LEU A 72 -5.30 27.39 -0.52
CA LEU A 72 -4.52 27.01 -1.70
C LEU A 72 -5.28 26.00 -2.56
N GLU A 73 -5.91 24.97 -1.96
CA GLU A 73 -6.73 24.02 -2.73
C GLU A 73 -7.83 24.76 -3.51
N GLU A 74 -8.61 25.65 -2.88
CA GLU A 74 -9.62 26.45 -3.60
C GLU A 74 -9.05 27.31 -4.73
N LEU A 75 -7.94 28.03 -4.47
CA LEU A 75 -7.34 28.95 -5.45
C LEU A 75 -6.83 28.22 -6.70
N HIS A 76 -6.16 27.09 -6.52
CA HIS A 76 -5.64 26.26 -7.62
C HIS A 76 -6.73 25.36 -8.23
N CYS A 77 -7.83 25.12 -7.53
CA CYS A 77 -8.96 24.37 -8.07
C CYS A 77 -9.69 25.15 -9.17
N ALA A 78 -9.80 26.48 -9.03
CA ALA A 78 -10.39 27.36 -10.05
C ALA A 78 -9.59 27.34 -11.37
N THR A 79 -8.26 27.32 -11.33
CA THR A 79 -7.44 27.19 -12.55
C THR A 79 -7.51 25.78 -13.13
N GLY A 80 -7.65 24.74 -12.30
CA GLY A 80 -7.95 23.37 -12.75
C GLY A 80 -9.28 23.25 -13.51
N ILE A 81 -10.34 23.92 -13.03
CA ILE A 81 -11.63 24.00 -13.73
C ILE A 81 -11.48 24.70 -15.09
N ASN A 82 -10.77 25.82 -15.16
CA ASN A 82 -10.58 26.54 -16.41
C ASN A 82 -9.79 25.72 -17.43
N LEU A 83 -8.74 25.02 -17.01
CA LEU A 83 -8.00 24.09 -17.87
C LEU A 83 -8.92 23.00 -18.48
N ALA A 84 -9.84 22.44 -17.68
CA ALA A 84 -10.83 21.45 -18.13
C ALA A 84 -11.98 22.02 -19.01
N ASN A 85 -12.08 23.34 -19.14
CA ASN A 85 -12.98 24.02 -20.08
C ASN A 85 -12.28 24.40 -21.39
N GLU A 86 -10.98 24.72 -21.33
CA GLU A 86 -10.17 25.10 -22.49
C GLU A 86 -9.55 23.90 -23.22
N GLN A 87 -9.31 22.78 -22.51
CA GLN A 87 -8.68 21.57 -23.03
C GLN A 87 -9.31 20.31 -22.42
N ASP A 88 -9.61 19.30 -23.23
CA ASP A 88 -10.08 17.98 -22.74
C ASP A 88 -8.93 17.12 -22.15
N SER A 89 -7.85 17.73 -21.65
CA SER A 89 -6.67 17.06 -21.10
C SER A 89 -6.02 17.86 -19.95
N CYS A 90 -5.78 17.21 -18.82
CA CYS A 90 -5.21 17.81 -17.61
C CYS A 90 -3.68 17.75 -17.56
N ALA A 91 -3.02 18.10 -18.66
CA ALA A 91 -1.55 18.12 -18.79
C ALA A 91 -1.03 19.57 -18.84
N THR A 92 -0.34 20.01 -17.80
CA THR A 92 0.27 21.35 -17.73
C THR A 92 1.52 21.42 -18.64
N PRO A 93 1.67 22.46 -19.50
CA PRO A 93 2.77 22.50 -20.47
C PRO A 93 4.19 22.64 -19.89
N HIS A 94 4.35 23.12 -18.66
CA HIS A 94 5.65 23.42 -18.01
C HIS A 94 5.64 23.09 -16.51
N SER A 95 6.86 22.86 -15.98
CA SER A 95 7.28 22.67 -14.57
C SER A 95 6.93 21.35 -13.86
N ASP A 96 7.57 21.14 -12.72
CA ASP A 96 7.84 19.83 -12.11
C ASP A 96 6.64 19.16 -11.42
N ASN A 97 6.60 17.82 -11.52
CA ASN A 97 5.62 16.92 -10.87
C ASN A 97 5.68 16.90 -9.32
N THR A 98 6.38 17.84 -8.69
CA THR A 98 6.67 17.87 -7.25
C THR A 98 6.09 19.07 -6.51
N SER A 99 5.47 20.04 -7.21
CA SER A 99 4.80 21.15 -6.54
C SER A 99 3.40 20.76 -6.02
N LEU A 100 3.08 21.23 -4.82
CA LEU A 100 1.77 21.01 -4.20
C LEU A 100 0.64 21.68 -5.03
N GLU A 101 0.93 22.87 -5.57
CA GLU A 101 0.02 23.65 -6.42
C GLU A 101 -0.42 22.87 -7.67
N ALA A 102 0.52 22.34 -8.45
CA ALA A 102 0.22 21.56 -9.66
C ALA A 102 -0.60 20.30 -9.35
N THR A 103 -0.41 19.72 -8.16
CA THR A 103 -1.18 18.56 -7.68
C THR A 103 -2.67 18.93 -7.49
N PHE A 104 -2.97 20.10 -6.90
CA PHE A 104 -4.34 20.59 -6.77
C PHE A 104 -4.99 20.95 -8.12
N VAL A 105 -4.27 21.68 -9.00
CA VAL A 105 -4.76 22.02 -10.35
C VAL A 105 -5.18 20.77 -11.11
N LYS A 106 -4.30 19.76 -11.14
CA LYS A 106 -4.53 18.51 -11.87
C LYS A 106 -5.69 17.70 -11.27
N ARG A 107 -5.79 17.64 -9.94
CA ARG A 107 -6.91 17.00 -9.23
C ARG A 107 -8.25 17.60 -9.65
N CYS A 108 -8.40 18.92 -9.55
CA CYS A 108 -9.66 19.59 -9.88
C CYS A 108 -10.00 19.53 -11.38
N CYS A 109 -9.02 19.61 -12.27
CA CYS A 109 -9.23 19.41 -13.70
C CYS A 109 -9.86 18.03 -13.98
N HIS A 110 -9.31 16.95 -13.42
CA HIS A 110 -9.88 15.60 -13.58
C HIS A 110 -11.30 15.49 -12.99
N CYS A 111 -11.58 16.10 -11.83
CA CYS A 111 -12.91 16.13 -11.24
C CYS A 111 -13.94 16.86 -12.14
N CYS A 112 -13.53 17.92 -12.82
CA CYS A 112 -14.39 18.68 -13.74
C CYS A 112 -14.69 17.89 -15.02
N LEU A 113 -13.69 17.24 -15.62
CA LEU A 113 -13.88 16.36 -16.78
C LEU A 113 -14.78 15.16 -16.46
N LEU A 114 -14.68 14.58 -15.26
CA LEU A 114 -15.61 13.53 -14.79
C LEU A 114 -17.06 14.05 -14.70
N GLY A 115 -17.27 15.29 -14.26
CA GLY A 115 -18.60 15.93 -14.27
C GLY A 115 -19.18 16.10 -15.68
N ARG A 116 -18.37 16.60 -16.62
CA ARG A 116 -18.74 16.70 -18.04
C ARG A 116 -19.03 15.32 -18.66
N ALA A 117 -18.24 14.30 -18.33
CA ALA A 117 -18.43 12.93 -18.82
C ALA A 117 -19.71 12.28 -18.29
N ALA A 118 -20.06 12.51 -17.02
CA ALA A 118 -21.32 12.05 -16.44
C ALA A 118 -22.54 12.72 -17.12
N GLN A 119 -22.47 14.03 -17.37
CA GLN A 119 -23.49 14.76 -18.13
C GLN A 119 -23.65 14.21 -19.56
N ALA A 120 -22.54 13.96 -20.27
CA ALA A 120 -22.56 13.39 -21.61
C ALA A 120 -23.10 11.94 -21.67
N GLN A 121 -23.07 11.22 -20.55
CA GLN A 121 -23.65 9.87 -20.39
C GLN A 121 -25.07 9.89 -19.79
N GLY A 122 -25.67 11.07 -19.59
CA GLY A 122 -27.02 11.21 -19.01
C GLY A 122 -27.14 10.79 -17.55
N GLN A 123 -26.03 10.74 -16.81
CA GLN A 123 -25.99 10.35 -15.40
C GLN A 123 -26.29 11.53 -14.48
N SER A 124 -26.66 11.25 -13.22
CA SER A 124 -26.97 12.27 -12.23
C SER A 124 -25.74 13.11 -11.85
N CYS A 125 -25.91 14.42 -11.77
CA CYS A 125 -24.92 15.34 -11.18
C CYS A 125 -24.86 15.28 -9.64
N GLU A 126 -25.66 14.41 -9.01
CA GLU A 126 -25.46 14.01 -7.61
C GLU A 126 -24.40 12.91 -7.52
N TYR A 127 -23.73 12.85 -6.37
CA TYR A 127 -22.37 12.33 -6.28
C TYR A 127 -22.28 11.11 -5.35
N THR A 128 -21.77 9.98 -5.86
CA THR A 128 -21.83 8.66 -5.18
C THR A 128 -20.48 7.95 -5.08
N LEU A 129 -19.38 8.59 -5.49
CA LEU A 129 -18.01 8.02 -5.44
C LEU A 129 -17.24 8.52 -4.21
N MET A 130 -16.27 7.75 -3.71
CA MET A 130 -15.42 8.14 -2.58
C MET A 130 -14.15 8.90 -3.01
N VAL A 131 -14.32 9.98 -3.77
CA VAL A 131 -13.28 11.04 -3.93
C VAL A 131 -13.63 12.22 -3.03
N GLY A 132 -12.61 12.90 -2.48
CA GLY A 132 -12.78 13.89 -1.40
C GLY A 132 -13.66 15.10 -1.73
N TYR A 133 -14.22 15.73 -0.67
CA TYR A 133 -15.27 16.77 -0.71
C TYR A 133 -15.14 17.81 -1.84
N GLN A 134 -13.99 18.48 -1.97
CA GLN A 134 -13.77 19.50 -3.01
C GLN A 134 -13.95 18.93 -4.43
N CYS A 135 -13.52 17.70 -4.70
CA CYS A 135 -13.73 17.03 -5.99
C CYS A 135 -15.22 16.83 -6.31
N GLY A 136 -16.05 16.52 -5.30
CA GLY A 136 -17.50 16.38 -5.45
C GLY A 136 -18.20 17.71 -5.78
N LEU A 137 -17.74 18.82 -5.20
CA LEU A 137 -18.22 20.16 -5.55
C LEU A 137 -17.89 20.53 -7.00
N VAL A 138 -16.64 20.27 -7.42
CA VAL A 138 -16.16 20.52 -8.79
C VAL A 138 -16.91 19.67 -9.82
N TYR A 139 -17.06 18.37 -9.55
CA TYR A 139 -17.84 17.44 -10.37
C TYR A 139 -19.26 17.96 -10.60
N ARG A 140 -19.96 18.36 -9.53
CA ARG A 140 -21.32 18.91 -9.60
C ARG A 140 -21.36 20.22 -10.39
N ALA A 141 -20.42 21.13 -10.16
CA ALA A 141 -20.36 22.42 -10.85
C ALA A 141 -20.15 22.26 -12.37
N CYS A 142 -19.27 21.34 -12.79
CA CYS A 142 -19.02 21.09 -14.21
C CYS A 142 -20.11 20.24 -14.88
N CYS A 143 -20.81 19.37 -14.13
CA CYS A 143 -21.92 18.55 -14.63
C CYS A 143 -23.22 19.35 -14.90
N VAL A 144 -23.45 20.46 -14.20
CA VAL A 144 -24.63 21.32 -14.46
C VAL A 144 -24.41 22.26 -15.66
N LYS A 145 -23.16 22.65 -15.93
CA LYS A 145 -22.84 23.76 -16.84
C LYS A 145 -23.17 23.50 -18.33
N GLY A 146 -23.23 22.25 -18.79
CA GLY A 146 -23.59 21.94 -20.18
C GLY A 146 -25.08 22.03 -20.52
N GLN A 147 -25.92 22.56 -19.62
CA GLN A 147 -27.39 22.55 -19.77
C GLN A 147 -27.98 23.84 -20.41
N GLU A 148 -27.16 24.86 -20.68
CA GLU A 148 -27.62 26.16 -21.20
C GLU A 148 -27.57 26.30 -22.74
N THR A 149 -27.22 25.25 -23.50
CA THR A 149 -27.04 25.31 -24.97
C THR A 149 -27.90 24.31 -25.74
N ALA A 150 -29.22 24.45 -25.67
CA ALA A 150 -30.15 23.72 -26.56
C ALA A 150 -31.51 24.42 -26.71
N ASP A 151 -31.74 25.10 -27.84
CA ASP A 151 -33.08 25.22 -28.42
C ASP A 151 -33.06 25.64 -29.92
N PHE A 152 -34.15 25.33 -30.64
CA PHE A 152 -34.46 25.64 -32.06
C PHE A 152 -33.61 25.01 -33.20
N ALA A 153 -34.26 24.07 -33.91
CA ALA A 153 -34.08 23.75 -35.34
C ALA A 153 -35.23 24.44 -36.15
N PRO A 154 -35.35 24.42 -37.52
CA PRO A 154 -35.25 23.21 -38.38
C PRO A 154 -34.73 23.36 -39.84
N GLY A 155 -34.42 22.21 -40.47
CA GLY A 155 -34.46 21.96 -41.94
C GLY A 155 -33.21 22.32 -42.79
N ASP A 156 -32.94 21.66 -43.92
CA ASP A 156 -33.53 20.41 -44.49
C ASP A 156 -32.65 19.82 -45.63
N ILE A 157 -32.81 18.51 -45.95
CA ILE A 157 -32.35 17.75 -47.16
C ILE A 157 -30.81 17.62 -47.45
N GLY A 158 -30.31 16.41 -47.80
CA GLY A 158 -29.04 16.31 -48.56
C GLY A 158 -28.21 14.99 -48.61
N ASP A 159 -28.75 13.88 -49.11
CA ASP A 159 -28.03 12.61 -49.35
C ASP A 159 -27.27 12.60 -50.72
N ILE A 160 -26.36 11.67 -51.10
CA ILE A 160 -25.89 10.38 -50.55
C ILE A 160 -24.39 10.08 -50.95
N GLN A 161 -23.92 8.83 -50.91
CA GLN A 161 -22.55 8.35 -51.26
C GLN A 161 -22.51 7.58 -52.59
N GLU A 162 -21.35 7.47 -53.29
CA GLU A 162 -21.00 6.27 -54.12
C GLU A 162 -19.51 6.19 -54.61
N ALA A 163 -19.12 5.10 -55.30
CA ALA A 163 -17.74 4.84 -55.79
C ALA A 163 -17.58 3.82 -56.98
N ALA A 164 -16.53 3.99 -57.80
CA ALA A 164 -15.75 3.00 -58.63
C ALA A 164 -16.10 2.58 -60.12
N LYS A 165 -15.18 2.94 -61.08
CA LYS A 165 -14.54 2.23 -62.26
C LYS A 165 -15.27 1.50 -63.47
N ILE A 166 -15.04 2.00 -64.74
CA ILE A 166 -14.50 1.35 -66.02
C ILE A 166 -15.41 0.34 -66.86
N SER A 167 -15.34 0.01 -68.20
CA SER A 167 -14.41 0.11 -69.40
C SER A 167 -15.03 0.47 -70.83
N GLU A 168 -14.77 -0.30 -71.94
CA GLU A 168 -14.74 0.07 -73.42
C GLU A 168 -15.00 -1.13 -74.43
N ILE A 169 -15.61 -0.95 -75.65
CA ILE A 169 -15.56 -1.81 -76.94
C ILE A 169 -16.16 -1.09 -78.22
N GLU A 170 -16.05 -1.61 -79.48
CA GLU A 170 -16.82 -1.30 -80.76
C GLU A 170 -16.76 -2.45 -81.87
N GLU A 171 -17.34 -2.32 -83.11
CA GLU A 171 -17.96 -3.44 -83.95
C GLU A 171 -17.58 -3.66 -85.51
N GLU A 172 -18.53 -3.90 -86.47
CA GLU A 172 -18.46 -4.75 -87.75
C GLU A 172 -18.21 -4.08 -89.18
N GLN A 173 -18.46 -4.56 -90.46
CA GLN A 173 -19.34 -5.58 -91.17
C GLN A 173 -18.91 -6.05 -92.65
N GLU A 174 -19.80 -6.33 -93.66
CA GLU A 174 -19.68 -7.41 -94.74
C GLU A 174 -20.15 -7.14 -96.26
N ASP A 175 -20.10 -8.19 -97.16
CA ASP A 175 -20.91 -8.52 -98.42
C ASP A 175 -20.32 -8.51 -99.92
N PRO A 176 -20.67 -9.43 -100.89
CA PRO A 176 -19.93 -9.69 -102.17
C PRO A 176 -20.71 -9.62 -103.57
N TYR A 177 -20.46 -10.48 -104.61
CA TYR A 177 -20.54 -10.17 -106.09
C TYR A 177 -21.07 -11.24 -107.10
N LEU A 178 -21.37 -10.87 -108.37
CA LEU A 178 -21.91 -11.79 -109.41
C LEU A 178 -21.37 -11.61 -110.87
N ASN A 179 -20.05 -11.71 -111.10
CA ASN A 179 -19.44 -11.96 -112.43
C ASN A 179 -18.09 -12.73 -112.35
N ASP A 180 -17.97 -13.85 -113.09
CA ASP A 180 -16.70 -14.59 -113.32
C ASP A 180 -15.67 -13.77 -114.11
N ARG A 181 -14.41 -13.71 -113.62
CA ARG A 181 -13.35 -12.75 -114.00
C ARG A 181 -11.97 -13.39 -114.31
N CYS A 182 -11.79 -14.72 -114.19
CA CYS A 182 -10.49 -15.41 -114.42
C CYS A 182 -10.10 -15.64 -115.89
N ARG A 183 -11.00 -15.38 -116.83
CA ARG A 183 -10.91 -15.93 -118.19
C ARG A 183 -9.79 -15.29 -119.03
N GLY A 184 -8.68 -16.01 -119.19
CA GLY A 184 -7.50 -15.58 -119.97
C GLY A 184 -6.23 -15.36 -119.13
N GLY A 185 -6.24 -15.78 -117.87
CA GLY A 185 -5.16 -15.59 -116.89
C GLY A 185 -5.65 -14.84 -115.64
N GLY A 186 -6.65 -13.96 -115.83
CA GLY A 186 -7.17 -13.10 -114.77
C GLY A 186 -6.10 -12.13 -114.26
N PRO A 187 -6.24 -11.61 -113.03
CA PRO A 187 -5.14 -10.96 -112.32
C PRO A 187 -4.04 -11.95 -111.90
N CYS A 188 -4.35 -13.24 -111.71
CA CYS A 188 -3.51 -14.20 -110.99
C CYS A 188 -2.18 -14.53 -111.67
N LYS A 189 -1.13 -14.66 -110.85
CA LYS A 189 0.24 -14.93 -111.31
C LYS A 189 0.58 -16.42 -111.53
N GLN A 190 -0.22 -17.35 -110.99
CA GLN A 190 -0.02 -18.79 -111.17
C GLN A 190 -1.31 -19.52 -111.57
N GLN A 191 -2.25 -19.74 -110.66
CA GLN A 191 -3.56 -20.33 -110.95
C GLN A 191 -4.68 -19.34 -110.64
N CYS A 192 -5.76 -19.42 -111.41
CA CYS A 192 -6.92 -18.55 -111.29
C CYS A 192 -8.16 -19.44 -111.17
N ARG A 193 -8.91 -19.32 -110.07
CA ARG A 193 -10.23 -19.91 -109.91
C ARG A 193 -11.28 -18.82 -109.75
N ASP A 194 -12.38 -19.01 -110.45
CA ASP A 194 -13.55 -18.13 -110.45
C ASP A 194 -14.62 -18.68 -109.51
N THR A 195 -15.29 -17.80 -108.76
CA THR A 195 -16.34 -18.14 -107.78
C THR A 195 -17.71 -17.57 -108.11
N GLY A 196 -17.87 -16.92 -109.27
CA GLY A 196 -18.96 -15.99 -109.54
C GLY A 196 -18.74 -14.62 -108.93
N GLU A 197 -18.18 -14.54 -107.72
CA GLU A 197 -18.08 -13.30 -106.95
C GLU A 197 -16.74 -12.58 -107.23
N GLU A 198 -15.66 -13.35 -107.15
CA GLU A 198 -14.30 -12.84 -107.24
C GLU A 198 -13.35 -13.85 -107.90
N VAL A 199 -12.19 -13.32 -108.30
CA VAL A 199 -11.06 -14.17 -108.70
C VAL A 199 -10.33 -14.60 -107.44
N VAL A 200 -10.40 -15.89 -107.14
CA VAL A 200 -9.57 -16.53 -106.12
C VAL A 200 -8.32 -17.07 -106.81
N CYS A 201 -7.18 -16.44 -106.56
CA CYS A 201 -5.90 -16.95 -107.03
C CYS A 201 -5.43 -18.12 -106.15
N SER A 202 -4.80 -19.12 -106.77
CA SER A 202 -4.12 -20.20 -106.06
C SER A 202 -2.72 -20.42 -106.62
N CYS A 203 -1.87 -21.05 -105.81
CA CYS A 203 -0.48 -21.28 -106.13
C CYS A 203 -0.20 -22.77 -106.38
N PHE A 204 0.88 -23.07 -107.08
CA PHE A 204 1.39 -24.43 -107.18
C PHE A 204 1.97 -24.90 -105.83
N VAL A 205 2.04 -26.22 -105.62
CA VAL A 205 2.68 -26.80 -104.44
C VAL A 205 4.14 -26.34 -104.38
N GLY A 206 4.60 -25.91 -103.21
CA GLY A 206 5.88 -25.21 -103.02
C GLY A 206 5.78 -23.68 -102.96
N TYR A 207 4.60 -23.10 -103.24
CA TYR A 207 4.37 -21.66 -103.20
C TYR A 207 3.20 -21.27 -102.28
N GLN A 208 3.34 -20.13 -101.60
CA GLN A 208 2.31 -19.51 -100.76
C GLN A 208 1.74 -18.29 -101.48
N LEU A 209 0.43 -18.07 -101.38
CA LEU A 209 -0.20 -16.86 -101.90
C LEU A 209 0.23 -15.68 -101.02
N LEU A 210 0.77 -14.64 -101.64
CA LEU A 210 1.18 -13.42 -100.95
C LEU A 210 -0.03 -12.67 -100.37
N PRO A 211 0.17 -11.75 -99.41
CA PRO A 211 -0.89 -10.87 -98.92
C PRO A 211 -1.52 -9.95 -99.97
N ASP A 212 -1.00 -9.91 -101.21
CA ASP A 212 -1.64 -9.23 -102.35
C ASP A 212 -2.80 -10.05 -102.97
N GLY A 213 -2.99 -11.31 -102.54
CA GLY A 213 -4.05 -12.21 -103.00
C GLY A 213 -3.91 -12.67 -104.46
N VAL A 214 -2.81 -12.34 -105.14
CA VAL A 214 -2.69 -12.41 -106.61
C VAL A 214 -1.33 -12.96 -107.07
N SER A 215 -0.27 -12.62 -106.36
CA SER A 215 1.08 -13.17 -106.53
C SER A 215 1.30 -14.38 -105.62
N CYS A 216 2.19 -15.26 -106.05
CA CYS A 216 2.68 -16.36 -105.24
C CYS A 216 4.15 -16.11 -104.89
N GLU A 217 4.52 -16.26 -103.62
CA GLU A 217 5.90 -16.34 -103.16
C GLU A 217 6.32 -17.78 -102.86
N ASP A 218 7.62 -17.99 -102.75
CA ASP A 218 8.29 -19.27 -102.61
C ASP A 218 8.29 -19.75 -101.14
N ILE A 219 7.80 -20.96 -100.85
CA ILE A 219 7.80 -21.48 -99.48
C ILE A 219 9.20 -21.99 -99.16
N ASN A 220 9.94 -21.23 -98.36
CA ASN A 220 11.27 -21.62 -97.91
C ASN A 220 11.19 -22.77 -96.87
N GLU A 221 11.20 -24.02 -97.33
CA GLU A 221 11.02 -25.18 -96.45
C GLU A 221 12.22 -25.40 -95.51
N CYS A 222 13.39 -24.84 -95.84
CA CYS A 222 14.56 -24.79 -94.97
C CYS A 222 14.34 -23.94 -93.71
N VAL A 223 13.54 -22.87 -93.80
CA VAL A 223 13.18 -22.02 -92.64
C VAL A 223 11.98 -22.60 -91.89
N MET A 224 11.04 -23.24 -92.60
CA MET A 224 9.88 -23.91 -92.00
C MET A 224 10.23 -25.27 -91.36
N GLY A 225 11.48 -25.75 -91.48
CA GLY A 225 11.93 -27.03 -90.91
C GLY A 225 11.35 -28.28 -91.60
N ASN A 226 10.69 -28.13 -92.75
CA ASN A 226 9.99 -29.20 -93.45
C ASN A 226 10.83 -29.79 -94.61
N HIS A 227 12.12 -30.04 -94.33
CA HIS A 227 13.10 -30.55 -95.29
C HIS A 227 13.71 -31.87 -94.82
N ASN A 228 14.17 -32.72 -95.76
CA ASN A 228 14.65 -34.08 -95.48
C ASN A 228 16.18 -34.26 -95.67
N CYS A 229 16.94 -33.16 -95.55
CA CYS A 229 18.41 -33.18 -95.59
C CYS A 229 19.01 -33.96 -94.41
N ARG A 230 20.17 -34.61 -94.62
CA ARG A 230 20.81 -35.41 -93.58
C ARG A 230 21.62 -34.53 -92.62
N LEU A 231 21.89 -35.06 -91.42
CA LEU A 231 22.82 -34.43 -90.47
C LEU A 231 24.20 -34.23 -91.14
N GLY A 232 24.60 -32.96 -91.30
CA GLY A 232 25.81 -32.56 -92.03
C GLY A 232 25.56 -31.95 -93.42
N GLU A 233 24.29 -31.80 -93.85
CA GLU A 233 23.92 -31.12 -95.10
C GLU A 233 23.15 -29.83 -94.80
N SER A 234 23.59 -28.73 -95.40
CA SER A 234 22.94 -27.42 -95.35
C SER A 234 21.76 -27.37 -96.33
N CYS A 235 20.63 -26.83 -95.89
CA CYS A 235 19.43 -26.69 -96.72
C CYS A 235 19.48 -25.36 -97.47
N VAL A 236 19.44 -25.42 -98.80
CA VAL A 236 19.43 -24.26 -99.70
C VAL A 236 18.08 -24.20 -100.39
N ASN A 237 17.30 -23.17 -100.08
CA ASN A 237 16.02 -22.95 -100.74
C ASN A 237 16.20 -22.63 -102.24
N THR A 238 15.32 -23.16 -103.10
CA THR A 238 15.27 -22.77 -104.52
C THR A 238 13.82 -22.59 -104.97
N VAL A 239 13.60 -21.78 -106.01
CA VAL A 239 12.25 -21.30 -106.38
C VAL A 239 11.33 -22.46 -106.78
N GLY A 240 10.46 -22.87 -105.86
CA GLY A 240 9.49 -23.96 -105.94
C GLY A 240 9.84 -25.24 -105.17
N SER A 241 11.02 -25.33 -104.53
CA SER A 241 11.48 -26.49 -103.72
C SER A 241 12.86 -26.23 -103.09
N PHE A 242 13.10 -26.69 -101.86
CA PHE A 242 14.46 -26.81 -101.30
C PHE A 242 15.37 -27.81 -102.03
N ARG A 243 16.69 -27.68 -101.83
CA ARG A 243 17.72 -28.70 -102.11
C ARG A 243 18.78 -28.77 -101.00
N CYS A 244 19.39 -29.93 -100.79
CA CYS A 244 20.44 -30.13 -99.79
C CYS A 244 21.84 -29.99 -100.40
N GLN A 245 22.78 -29.36 -99.69
CA GLN A 245 24.17 -29.16 -100.12
C GLN A 245 25.13 -29.47 -98.96
N ARG A 246 26.26 -30.15 -99.24
CA ARG A 246 27.25 -30.52 -98.21
C ARG A 246 28.50 -29.66 -98.32
N ASP A 247 28.87 -29.01 -97.21
CA ASP A 247 30.08 -28.17 -97.13
C ASP A 247 31.31 -29.02 -96.77
N SER A 248 31.76 -29.85 -97.71
CA SER A 248 32.98 -30.65 -97.54
C SER A 248 33.69 -30.93 -98.87
N SER A 249 34.77 -30.20 -99.16
CA SER A 249 35.85 -30.75 -99.98
C SER A 249 36.56 -31.87 -99.21
N CYS A 250 37.02 -32.92 -99.89
CA CYS A 250 38.00 -33.84 -99.27
C CYS A 250 39.20 -33.02 -98.76
N GLY A 251 39.64 -33.30 -97.53
CA GLY A 251 40.72 -32.53 -96.90
C GLY A 251 42.07 -32.72 -97.60
N THR A 252 43.03 -31.84 -97.31
CA THR A 252 44.43 -32.05 -97.70
C THR A 252 44.90 -33.43 -97.24
N GLY A 253 45.42 -34.25 -98.16
CA GLY A 253 45.76 -35.66 -97.93
C GLY A 253 44.78 -36.67 -98.57
N TYR A 254 43.68 -36.19 -99.18
CA TYR A 254 42.69 -37.05 -99.84
C TYR A 254 42.37 -36.60 -101.28
N GLU A 255 42.22 -37.56 -102.19
CA GLU A 255 41.67 -37.34 -103.55
C GLU A 255 40.17 -37.66 -103.60
N LEU A 256 39.41 -36.93 -104.42
CA LEU A 256 37.95 -37.08 -104.56
C LEU A 256 37.65 -37.91 -105.82
N THR A 257 36.97 -39.05 -105.65
CA THR A 257 36.61 -39.97 -106.73
C THR A 257 35.29 -39.61 -107.40
N GLU A 258 35.03 -40.09 -108.63
CA GLU A 258 33.81 -39.73 -109.38
C GLU A 258 32.51 -40.18 -108.69
N ASP A 259 32.57 -41.22 -107.85
CA ASP A 259 31.46 -41.68 -106.99
C ASP A 259 31.25 -40.82 -105.72
N ASN A 260 31.98 -39.71 -105.60
CA ASN A 260 31.91 -38.72 -104.51
C ASN A 260 32.46 -39.19 -103.15
N ASP A 261 33.31 -40.23 -103.16
CA ASP A 261 34.06 -40.73 -102.00
C ASP A 261 35.49 -40.16 -101.94
N CYS A 262 35.99 -39.89 -100.73
CA CYS A 262 37.36 -39.42 -100.48
C CYS A 262 38.32 -40.60 -100.26
N LYS A 263 39.39 -40.69 -101.06
CA LYS A 263 40.42 -41.73 -100.96
C LYS A 263 41.75 -41.16 -100.47
N ASP A 264 42.42 -41.91 -99.60
CA ASP A 264 43.72 -41.57 -99.00
C ASP A 264 44.85 -41.47 -100.04
N ILE A 265 45.74 -40.48 -99.86
CA ILE A 265 46.95 -40.28 -100.68
C ILE A 265 48.15 -40.81 -99.88
N ASP A 266 48.62 -42.02 -100.18
CA ASP A 266 49.79 -42.58 -99.51
C ASP A 266 51.08 -41.84 -99.91
N GLU A 267 51.53 -40.90 -99.07
CA GLU A 267 52.71 -40.09 -99.37
C GLU A 267 54.03 -40.86 -99.19
N CYS A 268 54.02 -41.96 -98.43
CA CYS A 268 55.16 -42.85 -98.30
C CYS A 268 55.37 -43.68 -99.58
N GLN A 269 54.30 -44.14 -100.23
CA GLN A 269 54.35 -44.89 -101.49
C GLN A 269 54.49 -43.99 -102.73
N SER A 270 53.91 -42.79 -102.72
CA SER A 270 54.06 -41.81 -103.81
C SER A 270 55.33 -40.96 -103.74
N GLY A 271 56.12 -41.08 -102.66
CA GLY A 271 57.47 -40.51 -102.55
C GLY A 271 57.50 -39.00 -102.29
N ILE A 272 56.42 -38.41 -101.79
CA ILE A 272 56.28 -36.97 -101.52
C ILE A 272 56.44 -36.62 -100.03
N HIS A 273 56.88 -37.58 -99.20
CA HIS A 273 57.18 -37.41 -97.78
C HIS A 273 58.53 -36.70 -97.52
N ASN A 274 58.67 -36.04 -96.37
CA ASN A 274 59.87 -35.27 -96.00
C ASN A 274 60.65 -35.82 -94.77
N CYS A 275 60.42 -37.09 -94.39
CA CYS A 275 61.13 -37.74 -93.28
C CYS A 275 62.66 -37.75 -93.47
N LEU A 276 63.39 -37.47 -92.38
CA LEU A 276 64.86 -37.60 -92.32
C LEU A 276 65.29 -39.08 -92.36
N PRO A 277 66.53 -39.41 -92.79
CA PRO A 277 66.99 -40.80 -92.95
C PRO A 277 66.88 -41.68 -91.70
N ASP A 278 67.01 -41.11 -90.50
CA ASP A 278 66.91 -41.84 -89.22
C ASP A 278 65.46 -42.14 -88.79
N PHE A 279 64.46 -41.71 -89.56
CA PHE A 279 63.04 -41.83 -89.26
C PHE A 279 62.30 -42.62 -90.34
N ILE A 280 61.52 -43.62 -89.92
CA ILE A 280 60.74 -44.46 -90.83
C ILE A 280 59.43 -43.72 -91.18
N CYS A 281 59.12 -43.63 -92.47
CA CYS A 281 57.82 -43.14 -92.96
C CYS A 281 56.74 -44.18 -92.68
N GLN A 282 55.67 -43.80 -91.99
CA GLN A 282 54.47 -44.59 -91.82
C GLN A 282 53.27 -43.79 -92.36
N ASN A 283 52.59 -44.29 -93.40
CA ASN A 283 51.36 -43.66 -93.87
C ASN A 283 50.26 -43.78 -92.79
N THR A 284 49.45 -42.73 -92.65
CA THR A 284 48.21 -42.71 -91.85
C THR A 284 47.14 -41.95 -92.62
N LEU A 285 45.86 -42.28 -92.39
CA LEU A 285 44.76 -41.74 -93.21
C LEU A 285 44.74 -40.20 -93.22
N GLY A 286 45.09 -39.61 -94.36
CA GLY A 286 45.18 -38.18 -94.63
C GLY A 286 46.54 -37.52 -94.39
N SER A 287 47.58 -38.25 -93.97
CA SER A 287 48.97 -37.75 -93.86
C SER A 287 49.96 -38.84 -93.43
N PHE A 288 51.21 -38.76 -93.89
CA PHE A 288 52.32 -39.56 -93.36
C PHE A 288 52.83 -39.09 -91.99
N ARG A 289 53.37 -40.02 -91.18
CA ARG A 289 54.11 -39.73 -89.94
C ARG A 289 55.48 -40.41 -89.91
N CYS A 290 56.51 -39.61 -89.68
CA CYS A 290 57.88 -40.08 -89.44
C CYS A 290 58.04 -40.58 -87.99
N ARG A 291 58.67 -41.74 -87.77
CA ARG A 291 58.93 -42.32 -86.43
C ARG A 291 60.42 -42.66 -86.22
N PRO A 292 61.03 -42.26 -85.07
CA PRO A 292 62.41 -42.62 -84.74
C PRO A 292 62.51 -44.09 -84.31
N GLN A 293 63.68 -44.70 -84.46
CA GLN A 293 63.88 -46.14 -84.23
C GLN A 293 64.12 -46.55 -82.75
N LEU A 294 64.09 -45.63 -81.78
CA LEU A 294 64.45 -45.90 -80.37
C LEU A 294 63.42 -45.30 -79.39
N GLN A 295 62.99 -46.11 -78.41
CA GLN A 295 61.99 -45.74 -77.39
C GLN A 295 62.53 -46.00 -75.96
N CYS A 296 62.09 -45.18 -74.99
CA CYS A 296 62.48 -45.28 -73.58
C CYS A 296 61.62 -46.29 -72.78
N LYS A 297 62.04 -46.56 -71.55
CA LYS A 297 61.36 -47.45 -70.58
C LYS A 297 60.27 -46.71 -69.81
N ASN A 298 59.30 -47.46 -69.28
CA ASN A 298 58.30 -46.96 -68.34
C ASN A 298 58.95 -46.27 -67.12
N GLY A 299 58.31 -45.23 -66.59
CA GLY A 299 58.86 -44.36 -65.54
C GLY A 299 59.64 -43.14 -66.07
N PHE A 300 59.90 -43.07 -67.38
CA PHE A 300 60.67 -42.00 -68.01
C PHE A 300 59.94 -41.44 -69.24
N ILE A 301 60.08 -40.13 -69.49
CA ILE A 301 59.62 -39.46 -70.73
C ILE A 301 60.81 -39.16 -71.65
N GLN A 302 60.56 -39.07 -72.96
CA GLN A 302 61.58 -38.65 -73.94
C GLN A 302 61.59 -37.14 -74.14
N ASP A 303 62.76 -36.54 -74.01
CA ASP A 303 63.05 -35.19 -74.48
C ASP A 303 63.22 -35.17 -76.02
N ALA A 304 63.17 -33.98 -76.63
CA ALA A 304 63.23 -33.78 -78.08
C ALA A 304 64.52 -34.30 -78.75
N LEU A 305 65.61 -34.51 -77.98
CA LEU A 305 66.84 -35.13 -78.45
C LEU A 305 66.91 -36.66 -78.23
N GLY A 306 65.80 -37.30 -77.81
CA GLY A 306 65.67 -38.75 -77.64
C GLY A 306 66.09 -39.30 -76.29
N ASN A 307 66.62 -38.46 -75.39
CA ASN A 307 67.06 -38.84 -74.04
C ASN A 307 65.87 -39.15 -73.11
N CYS A 308 66.01 -40.17 -72.26
CA CYS A 308 65.02 -40.48 -71.22
C CYS A 308 65.25 -39.62 -69.96
N ILE A 309 64.21 -38.98 -69.42
CA ILE A 309 64.24 -38.27 -68.13
C ILE A 309 63.15 -38.78 -67.19
N ASP A 310 63.45 -38.80 -65.89
CA ASP A 310 62.62 -39.35 -64.81
C ASP A 310 61.29 -38.60 -64.64
N ILE A 311 60.22 -39.33 -64.27
CA ILE A 311 58.90 -38.75 -63.98
C ILE A 311 58.80 -38.52 -62.47
N ASN A 312 58.73 -37.25 -62.04
CA ASN A 312 58.53 -36.93 -60.63
C ASN A 312 57.06 -37.04 -60.22
N GLU A 313 56.63 -38.20 -59.71
CA GLU A 313 55.20 -38.41 -59.39
C GLU A 313 54.73 -37.57 -58.20
N CYS A 314 55.63 -37.17 -57.29
CA CYS A 314 55.29 -36.29 -56.16
C CYS A 314 54.90 -34.86 -56.59
N LEU A 315 55.08 -34.49 -57.87
CA LEU A 315 54.58 -33.24 -58.46
C LEU A 315 53.30 -33.43 -59.31
N SER A 316 52.75 -34.65 -59.37
CA SER A 316 51.50 -34.90 -60.09
C SER A 316 50.27 -34.34 -59.37
N ILE A 317 49.28 -33.88 -60.14
CA ILE A 317 47.99 -33.39 -59.64
C ILE A 317 47.20 -34.51 -58.93
N SER A 318 47.41 -35.77 -59.33
CA SER A 318 46.90 -36.95 -58.62
C SER A 318 47.78 -37.26 -57.41
N ALA A 319 47.46 -36.68 -56.26
CA ALA A 319 48.21 -36.87 -55.00
C ALA A 319 48.52 -38.36 -54.73
N PRO A 320 49.79 -38.81 -54.84
CA PRO A 320 50.09 -40.23 -55.05
C PRO A 320 50.26 -41.04 -53.76
N CYS A 321 50.29 -40.37 -52.61
CA CYS A 321 50.35 -40.97 -51.28
C CYS A 321 49.03 -40.75 -50.49
N PRO A 322 48.59 -41.69 -49.64
CA PRO A 322 47.41 -41.50 -48.79
C PRO A 322 47.55 -40.31 -47.82
N VAL A 323 46.41 -39.70 -47.47
CA VAL A 323 46.35 -38.63 -46.46
C VAL A 323 47.07 -39.02 -45.16
N GLY A 324 47.93 -38.14 -44.67
CA GLY A 324 48.79 -38.37 -43.50
C GLY A 324 50.18 -38.95 -43.81
N GLN A 325 50.56 -39.07 -45.09
CA GLN A 325 51.89 -39.53 -45.50
C GLN A 325 52.59 -38.53 -46.44
N THR A 326 53.90 -38.38 -46.30
CA THR A 326 54.74 -37.51 -47.15
C THR A 326 55.28 -38.31 -48.34
N CYS A 327 55.21 -37.75 -49.55
CA CYS A 327 55.78 -38.32 -50.78
C CYS A 327 57.27 -37.99 -50.93
N ILE A 328 58.08 -38.96 -51.37
CA ILE A 328 59.50 -38.79 -51.69
C ILE A 328 59.77 -39.44 -53.05
N ASN A 329 60.28 -38.67 -54.01
CA ASN A 329 60.60 -39.15 -55.35
C ASN A 329 61.88 -39.99 -55.37
N THR A 330 61.93 -41.01 -56.22
CA THR A 330 63.10 -41.86 -56.47
C THR A 330 63.25 -42.10 -57.97
N GLU A 331 64.41 -42.59 -58.44
CA GLU A 331 64.65 -42.76 -59.87
C GLU A 331 63.75 -43.87 -60.45
N GLY A 332 62.73 -43.47 -61.22
CA GLY A 332 61.73 -44.33 -61.86
C GLY A 332 60.52 -44.74 -60.98
N SER A 333 60.31 -44.14 -59.80
CA SER A 333 59.16 -44.40 -58.91
C SER A 333 59.12 -43.41 -57.73
N TYR A 334 58.07 -43.44 -56.90
CA TYR A 334 58.00 -42.71 -55.62
C TYR A 334 57.84 -43.63 -54.39
N THR A 335 57.99 -43.06 -53.19
CA THR A 335 57.75 -43.70 -51.89
C THR A 335 56.97 -42.80 -50.93
N CYS A 336 56.30 -43.38 -49.92
CA CYS A 336 55.46 -42.65 -48.95
C CYS A 336 55.90 -42.94 -47.50
N GLN A 337 56.03 -41.91 -46.66
CA GLN A 337 56.40 -42.04 -45.24
C GLN A 337 55.32 -41.50 -44.30
N LYS A 338 54.97 -42.28 -43.27
CA LYS A 338 53.92 -41.94 -42.29
C LYS A 338 54.50 -41.17 -41.08
N ASN A 339 53.94 -39.99 -40.80
CA ASN A 339 54.35 -39.16 -39.66
C ASN A 339 53.48 -39.44 -38.43
N VAL A 340 54.09 -39.66 -37.26
CA VAL A 340 53.39 -39.77 -35.97
C VAL A 340 53.62 -38.46 -35.19
N PRO A 341 52.56 -37.73 -34.78
CA PRO A 341 52.71 -36.49 -34.04
C PRO A 341 53.16 -36.75 -32.60
N ASN A 342 54.17 -36.01 -32.14
CA ASN A 342 54.58 -35.99 -30.74
C ASN A 342 53.80 -34.90 -29.99
N CYS A 343 52.90 -35.28 -29.08
CA CYS A 343 52.08 -34.33 -28.33
C CYS A 343 52.87 -33.64 -27.21
N GLY A 344 52.57 -32.37 -26.97
CA GLY A 344 53.18 -31.59 -25.89
C GLY A 344 52.67 -31.99 -24.50
N ARG A 345 53.23 -31.39 -23.44
CA ARG A 345 52.66 -31.51 -22.09
C ARG A 345 51.23 -30.96 -22.06
N GLY A 346 50.37 -31.57 -21.24
CA GLY A 346 48.93 -31.28 -21.20
C GLY A 346 48.11 -31.96 -22.29
N TYR A 347 48.73 -32.74 -23.19
CA TYR A 347 48.04 -33.44 -24.28
C TYR A 347 48.43 -34.92 -24.36
N HIS A 348 47.49 -35.77 -24.78
CA HIS A 348 47.72 -37.19 -25.04
C HIS A 348 47.29 -37.57 -26.47
N LEU A 349 47.79 -38.68 -27.01
CA LEU A 349 47.31 -39.20 -28.30
C LEU A 349 45.92 -39.81 -28.13
N ASN A 350 45.06 -39.65 -29.14
CA ASN A 350 43.85 -40.46 -29.27
C ASN A 350 44.20 -41.94 -29.59
N GLU A 351 43.23 -42.84 -29.44
CA GLU A 351 43.42 -44.30 -29.62
C GLU A 351 43.93 -44.70 -31.02
N GLU A 352 43.67 -43.87 -32.04
CA GLU A 352 44.13 -44.07 -33.42
C GLU A 352 45.57 -43.57 -33.67
N GLY A 353 46.14 -42.80 -32.73
CA GLY A 353 47.45 -42.16 -32.84
C GLY A 353 47.54 -41.03 -33.88
N THR A 354 46.41 -40.41 -34.23
CA THR A 354 46.27 -39.44 -35.33
C THR A 354 46.24 -37.98 -34.89
N ARG A 355 45.82 -37.69 -33.65
CA ARG A 355 45.70 -36.33 -33.11
C ARG A 355 46.01 -36.26 -31.62
N CYS A 356 46.46 -35.08 -31.18
CA CYS A 356 46.53 -34.73 -29.77
C CYS A 356 45.15 -34.35 -29.24
N VAL A 357 44.79 -34.87 -28.07
CA VAL A 357 43.61 -34.53 -27.28
C VAL A 357 44.09 -33.92 -25.97
N ASP A 358 43.35 -32.92 -25.49
CA ASP A 358 43.60 -32.22 -24.23
C ASP A 358 43.42 -33.16 -23.02
N VAL A 359 44.31 -33.10 -22.03
CA VAL A 359 44.18 -33.88 -20.80
C VAL A 359 43.41 -33.06 -19.78
N ASP A 360 42.14 -33.42 -19.52
CA ASP A 360 41.35 -32.75 -18.48
C ASP A 360 41.85 -33.12 -17.07
N GLU A 361 42.80 -32.33 -16.57
CA GLU A 361 43.40 -32.49 -15.25
C GLU A 361 42.42 -32.17 -14.10
N CYS A 362 41.24 -31.61 -14.41
CA CYS A 362 40.14 -31.39 -13.47
C CYS A 362 39.16 -32.58 -13.39
N ALA A 363 39.32 -33.60 -14.24
CA ALA A 363 38.51 -34.82 -14.17
C ALA A 363 38.88 -35.66 -12.93
N ALA A 364 37.87 -36.29 -12.31
CA ALA A 364 38.08 -37.20 -11.19
C ALA A 364 38.93 -38.43 -11.62
N PRO A 365 39.89 -38.90 -10.82
CA PRO A 365 40.02 -38.67 -9.37
C PRO A 365 40.97 -37.53 -8.94
N SER A 366 41.47 -36.69 -9.85
CA SER A 366 42.39 -35.60 -9.51
C SER A 366 41.66 -34.35 -9.01
N GLU A 367 41.95 -33.92 -7.78
CA GLU A 367 41.65 -32.56 -7.28
C GLU A 367 42.95 -31.73 -7.19
N PRO A 368 43.53 -31.25 -8.32
CA PRO A 368 44.87 -30.65 -8.32
C PRO A 368 44.92 -29.27 -7.64
N CYS A 369 43.77 -28.64 -7.41
CA CYS A 369 43.67 -27.26 -6.91
C CYS A 369 43.53 -27.14 -5.37
N GLY A 370 43.29 -28.24 -4.66
CA GLY A 370 43.13 -28.22 -3.20
C GLY A 370 41.83 -27.56 -2.68
N PRO A 371 41.66 -27.47 -1.35
CA PRO A 371 40.42 -27.00 -0.74
C PRO A 371 40.16 -25.51 -1.00
N GLY A 372 38.90 -25.15 -1.26
CA GLY A 372 38.47 -23.77 -1.53
C GLY A 372 38.65 -23.29 -2.98
N HIS A 373 39.39 -24.02 -3.81
CA HIS A 373 39.61 -23.68 -5.22
C HIS A 373 38.68 -24.44 -6.18
N LEU A 374 38.29 -23.80 -7.28
CA LEU A 374 37.64 -24.41 -8.44
C LEU A 374 38.71 -24.72 -9.50
N CYS A 375 38.80 -25.98 -9.92
CA CYS A 375 39.62 -26.36 -11.07
C CYS A 375 38.87 -25.99 -12.35
N VAL A 376 39.55 -25.27 -13.25
CA VAL A 376 39.04 -24.95 -14.58
C VAL A 376 40.07 -25.41 -15.61
N ASN A 377 39.71 -26.41 -16.41
CA ASN A 377 40.58 -26.90 -17.48
C ASN A 377 40.76 -25.81 -18.57
N SER A 378 41.91 -25.81 -19.22
CA SER A 378 42.21 -25.00 -20.40
C SER A 378 43.22 -25.72 -21.30
N PRO A 379 43.21 -25.53 -22.64
CA PRO A 379 43.98 -26.36 -23.56
C PRO A 379 45.48 -26.44 -23.25
N GLY A 380 45.93 -27.59 -22.75
CA GLY A 380 47.31 -27.90 -22.35
C GLY A 380 47.71 -27.53 -20.92
N SER A 381 46.78 -27.03 -20.09
CA SER A 381 46.96 -26.81 -18.64
C SER A 381 45.66 -26.37 -17.97
N PHE A 382 45.28 -27.04 -16.89
CA PHE A 382 44.34 -26.51 -15.89
C PHE A 382 44.81 -25.20 -15.24
N ARG A 383 43.88 -24.49 -14.61
CA ARG A 383 44.12 -23.40 -13.66
C ARG A 383 43.17 -23.48 -12.46
N CYS A 384 43.54 -22.85 -11.36
CA CYS A 384 42.78 -22.88 -10.10
C CYS A 384 42.23 -21.48 -9.76
N GLU A 385 40.92 -21.31 -9.87
CA GLU A 385 40.21 -20.09 -9.47
C GLU A 385 39.63 -20.27 -8.05
N CYS A 386 39.17 -19.21 -7.37
CA CYS A 386 38.49 -19.37 -6.08
C CYS A 386 37.02 -19.76 -6.29
N LYS A 387 36.50 -20.64 -5.42
CA LYS A 387 35.04 -20.88 -5.36
C LYS A 387 34.33 -19.59 -4.95
N ALA A 388 33.06 -19.45 -5.34
CA ALA A 388 32.22 -18.33 -4.89
C ALA A 388 32.19 -18.28 -3.35
N GLY A 389 32.20 -17.07 -2.78
CA GLY A 389 32.36 -16.84 -1.34
C GLY A 389 33.82 -16.77 -0.85
N TYR A 390 34.82 -17.04 -1.71
CA TYR A 390 36.24 -16.97 -1.35
C TYR A 390 36.99 -15.89 -2.16
N TYR A 391 38.04 -15.31 -1.56
CA TYR A 391 38.97 -14.40 -2.23
C TYR A 391 40.39 -14.98 -2.23
N PHE A 392 41.17 -14.67 -3.26
CA PHE A 392 42.56 -15.11 -3.33
C PHE A 392 43.45 -14.19 -2.47
N ASP A 393 44.11 -14.74 -1.46
CA ASP A 393 45.15 -14.03 -0.72
C ASP A 393 46.52 -14.26 -1.38
N GLY A 394 47.12 -13.19 -1.90
CA GLY A 394 48.44 -13.22 -2.53
C GLY A 394 49.61 -13.54 -1.59
N ILE A 395 49.41 -13.46 -0.26
CA ILE A 395 50.44 -13.76 0.74
C ILE A 395 50.48 -15.27 1.02
N SER A 396 49.36 -15.87 1.43
CA SER A 396 49.25 -17.31 1.67
C SER A 396 49.15 -18.16 0.40
N ARG A 397 48.79 -17.54 -0.73
CA ARG A 397 48.49 -18.19 -2.03
C ARG A 397 47.32 -19.16 -1.99
N THR A 398 46.37 -18.94 -1.07
CA THR A 398 45.16 -19.77 -0.92
C THR A 398 43.89 -18.94 -1.07
N CYS A 399 42.79 -19.61 -1.39
CA CYS A 399 41.46 -19.02 -1.34
C CYS A 399 40.97 -18.94 0.12
N VAL A 400 40.86 -17.72 0.64
CA VAL A 400 40.39 -17.43 1.99
C VAL A 400 38.92 -17.05 1.96
N ASP A 401 38.17 -17.51 2.95
CA ASP A 401 36.75 -17.24 3.12
C ASP A 401 36.44 -15.73 3.24
N ILE A 402 35.51 -15.21 2.43
CA ILE A 402 35.06 -13.81 2.53
C ILE A 402 34.06 -13.74 3.67
N ASN A 403 34.49 -13.31 4.86
CA ASN A 403 33.58 -13.20 5.98
C ASN A 403 32.53 -12.07 5.77
N GLU A 404 31.36 -12.37 5.20
CA GLU A 404 30.44 -11.32 4.75
C GLU A 404 29.79 -10.58 5.92
N CYS A 405 29.60 -11.26 7.06
CA CYS A 405 29.12 -10.64 8.30
C CYS A 405 30.06 -9.51 8.79
N ARG A 406 31.37 -9.63 8.60
CA ARG A 406 32.36 -8.56 8.86
C ARG A 406 32.51 -7.59 7.69
N ARG A 407 32.25 -8.02 6.45
CA ARG A 407 32.34 -7.19 5.25
C ARG A 407 31.18 -6.19 5.14
N TYR A 408 29.98 -6.58 5.61
CA TYR A 408 28.73 -5.83 5.49
C TYR A 408 27.93 -5.79 6.82
N PRO A 409 28.54 -5.29 7.91
CA PRO A 409 27.94 -5.32 9.25
C PRO A 409 26.58 -4.58 9.27
N GLY A 410 25.57 -5.19 9.87
CA GLY A 410 24.23 -4.61 10.04
C GLY A 410 23.42 -4.40 8.74
N ARG A 411 23.91 -4.86 7.58
CA ARG A 411 23.26 -4.65 6.27
C ARG A 411 22.88 -5.94 5.54
N LEU A 412 23.28 -7.10 6.09
CA LEU A 412 23.24 -8.39 5.41
C LEU A 412 22.15 -9.34 5.95
N CYS A 413 21.87 -9.23 7.26
CA CYS A 413 20.84 -9.94 8.00
C CYS A 413 20.08 -8.93 8.85
N GLY A 414 18.79 -9.19 9.15
CA GLY A 414 17.99 -8.33 10.01
C GLY A 414 18.55 -8.23 11.43
N HIS A 415 18.73 -9.37 12.12
CA HIS A 415 19.18 -9.42 13.52
C HIS A 415 20.61 -9.96 13.65
N LYS A 416 20.81 -11.28 13.56
CA LYS A 416 22.13 -11.92 13.72
C LYS A 416 22.64 -12.50 12.39
N CYS A 417 23.94 -12.36 12.16
CA CYS A 417 24.65 -12.92 11.00
C CYS A 417 25.71 -13.89 11.51
N GLU A 418 25.72 -15.11 10.98
CA GLU A 418 26.71 -16.14 11.30
C GLU A 418 27.39 -16.63 10.02
N ASN A 419 28.72 -16.69 10.08
CA ASN A 419 29.55 -16.91 8.91
C ASN A 419 29.89 -18.39 8.74
N THR A 420 29.85 -18.88 7.51
CA THR A 420 30.11 -20.29 7.15
C THR A 420 31.11 -20.38 6.00
N PRO A 421 31.77 -21.52 5.75
CA PRO A 421 32.71 -21.62 4.63
C PRO A 421 32.01 -21.41 3.28
N GLY A 422 32.30 -20.29 2.61
CA GLY A 422 31.78 -19.90 1.30
C GLY A 422 30.42 -19.19 1.29
N SER A 423 29.85 -18.84 2.45
CA SER A 423 28.57 -18.11 2.58
C SER A 423 28.32 -17.67 4.03
N TYR A 424 27.21 -16.98 4.29
CA TYR A 424 26.68 -16.73 5.63
C TYR A 424 25.25 -17.28 5.76
N PHE A 425 24.76 -17.41 7.00
CA PHE A 425 23.33 -17.54 7.28
C PHE A 425 22.88 -16.49 8.29
N CYS A 426 21.60 -16.12 8.21
CA CYS A 426 20.98 -15.19 9.13
C CYS A 426 20.16 -15.93 10.18
N SER A 427 20.20 -15.46 11.43
CA SER A 427 19.38 -15.97 12.52
C SER A 427 18.66 -14.83 13.23
N CYS A 428 17.44 -15.12 13.69
CA CYS A 428 16.60 -14.16 14.39
C CYS A 428 16.66 -14.37 15.91
N THR A 429 16.34 -13.32 16.66
CA THR A 429 16.20 -13.39 18.11
C THR A 429 14.88 -14.05 18.51
N VAL A 430 14.72 -14.41 19.79
CA VAL A 430 13.42 -14.79 20.36
C VAL A 430 12.39 -13.68 20.09
N GLY A 431 11.13 -14.07 19.83
CA GLY A 431 10.07 -13.17 19.34
C GLY A 431 10.02 -13.02 17.81
N PHE A 432 10.97 -13.60 17.06
CA PHE A 432 11.07 -13.41 15.62
C PHE A 432 11.35 -14.71 14.85
N ARG A 433 10.83 -14.79 13.62
CA ARG A 433 11.07 -15.87 12.65
C ARG A 433 11.84 -15.33 11.44
N LEU A 434 12.59 -16.20 10.78
CA LEU A 434 13.27 -15.84 9.53
C LEU A 434 12.26 -15.79 8.38
N SER A 435 12.28 -14.69 7.61
CA SER A 435 11.49 -14.51 6.39
C SER A 435 11.87 -15.53 5.31
N ALA A 436 10.99 -15.71 4.32
CA ALA A 436 11.27 -16.44 3.08
C ALA A 436 12.52 -15.91 2.33
N ASP A 437 12.90 -14.64 2.56
CA ASP A 437 14.13 -14.04 2.01
C ASP A 437 15.43 -14.68 2.55
N GLY A 438 15.35 -15.45 3.65
CA GLY A 438 16.49 -15.99 4.37
C GLY A 438 17.34 -14.94 5.10
N ARG A 439 16.88 -13.68 5.17
CA ARG A 439 17.65 -12.53 5.71
C ARG A 439 16.86 -11.63 6.67
N SER A 440 15.62 -11.31 6.31
CA SER A 440 14.72 -10.47 7.12
C SER A 440 14.19 -11.26 8.32
N CYS A 441 13.96 -10.60 9.45
CA CYS A 441 13.30 -11.19 10.61
C CYS A 441 11.89 -10.62 10.72
N GLU A 442 10.89 -11.49 10.70
CA GLU A 442 9.48 -11.14 10.90
C GLU A 442 9.10 -11.37 12.37
N ASP A 443 8.26 -10.48 12.88
CA ASP A 443 7.65 -10.56 14.21
C ASP A 443 6.75 -11.80 14.34
N VAL A 444 6.85 -12.53 15.46
CA VAL A 444 6.04 -13.73 15.72
C VAL A 444 4.86 -13.34 16.60
N ASN A 445 3.66 -13.30 16.00
CA ASN A 445 2.45 -12.98 16.75
C ASN A 445 2.06 -14.09 17.73
N GLU A 446 2.58 -14.04 18.97
CA GLU A 446 2.32 -15.04 20.00
C GLU A 446 0.86 -15.05 20.47
N CYS A 447 0.12 -13.94 20.34
CA CYS A 447 -1.31 -13.91 20.65
C CYS A 447 -2.14 -14.90 19.80
N SER A 448 -1.59 -15.39 18.68
CA SER A 448 -2.20 -16.45 17.85
C SER A 448 -2.45 -17.76 18.61
N SER A 449 -1.68 -18.05 19.67
CA SER A 449 -1.89 -19.25 20.52
C SER A 449 -2.76 -18.98 21.75
N SER A 450 -3.26 -17.74 21.94
CA SER A 450 -3.99 -17.30 23.13
C SER A 450 -3.28 -17.59 24.46
N PRO A 451 -2.03 -17.11 24.67
CA PRO A 451 -1.28 -17.37 25.89
C PRO A 451 -1.88 -16.64 27.11
N CYS A 452 -2.41 -15.43 26.91
CA CYS A 452 -3.00 -14.62 27.97
C CYS A 452 -4.36 -15.15 28.42
N SER A 453 -4.61 -15.07 29.74
CA SER A 453 -5.89 -15.46 30.35
C SER A 453 -7.08 -14.57 29.99
N GLN A 454 -6.85 -13.33 29.53
CA GLN A 454 -7.89 -12.39 29.10
C GLN A 454 -7.57 -11.75 27.75
N GLU A 455 -6.94 -10.56 27.73
CA GLU A 455 -6.63 -9.84 26.50
C GLU A 455 -5.13 -9.91 26.19
N CYS A 456 -4.80 -10.07 24.91
CA CYS A 456 -3.43 -10.20 24.43
C CYS A 456 -3.17 -9.16 23.35
N ALA A 457 -2.13 -8.35 23.52
CA ALA A 457 -1.64 -7.43 22.52
C ALA A 457 -0.27 -7.92 22.01
N ASN A 458 -0.14 -8.07 20.70
CA ASN A 458 1.14 -8.39 20.10
C ASN A 458 2.00 -7.11 20.01
N VAL A 459 3.24 -7.16 20.46
CA VAL A 459 4.20 -6.04 20.42
C VAL A 459 5.49 -6.53 19.75
N TYR A 460 6.26 -5.62 19.15
CA TYR A 460 7.43 -5.98 18.36
C TYR A 460 8.48 -6.77 19.19
N GLY A 461 8.56 -8.08 18.94
CA GLY A 461 9.45 -9.03 19.60
C GLY A 461 8.94 -9.68 20.89
N SER A 462 7.69 -9.43 21.29
CA SER A 462 7.01 -10.06 22.44
C SER A 462 5.55 -9.62 22.53
N TYR A 463 4.64 -10.54 22.85
CA TYR A 463 3.31 -10.19 23.35
C TYR A 463 3.32 -9.50 24.73
N GLN A 464 2.20 -8.84 25.07
CA GLN A 464 1.83 -8.36 26.41
C GLN A 464 0.40 -8.79 26.74
N CYS A 465 0.17 -9.20 27.98
CA CYS A 465 -1.17 -9.52 28.49
C CYS A 465 -1.79 -8.33 29.21
N TYR A 466 -3.07 -8.09 28.95
CA TYR A 466 -3.87 -7.07 29.62
C TYR A 466 -5.10 -7.70 30.28
N CYS A 467 -5.44 -7.17 31.46
CA CYS A 467 -6.59 -7.59 32.24
C CYS A 467 -7.71 -6.56 32.13
N ARG A 468 -8.96 -7.04 32.13
CA ARG A 468 -10.15 -6.19 32.14
C ARG A 468 -10.27 -5.43 33.47
N ARG A 469 -11.07 -4.37 33.47
CA ARG A 469 -11.42 -3.64 34.71
C ARG A 469 -11.96 -4.62 35.75
N GLY A 470 -11.52 -4.47 37.00
CA GLY A 470 -11.78 -5.41 38.10
C GLY A 470 -10.73 -6.51 38.26
N TYR A 471 -9.78 -6.64 37.33
CA TYR A 471 -8.71 -7.63 37.39
C TYR A 471 -7.32 -6.99 37.37
N GLN A 472 -6.37 -7.60 38.07
CA GLN A 472 -4.94 -7.27 38.03
C GLN A 472 -4.15 -8.41 37.38
N LEU A 473 -3.00 -8.09 36.78
CA LEU A 473 -2.09 -9.10 36.24
C LEU A 473 -1.29 -9.72 37.40
N SER A 474 -1.12 -11.05 37.41
CA SER A 474 -0.38 -11.75 38.46
C SER A 474 1.11 -11.41 38.41
N ASP A 475 1.67 -10.98 39.54
CA ASP A 475 3.09 -10.64 39.70
C ASP A 475 4.03 -11.86 39.52
N VAL A 476 3.50 -13.09 39.54
CA VAL A 476 4.27 -14.34 39.42
C VAL A 476 4.48 -14.72 37.95
N ASP A 477 3.40 -14.82 37.17
CA ASP A 477 3.43 -15.36 35.81
C ASP A 477 3.35 -14.28 34.72
N GLY A 478 2.82 -13.07 35.02
CA GLY A 478 2.64 -11.99 34.03
C GLY A 478 1.61 -12.29 32.92
N VAL A 479 0.79 -13.33 33.08
CA VAL A 479 -0.10 -13.89 32.03
C VAL A 479 -1.52 -14.17 32.55
N THR A 480 -1.62 -14.52 33.83
CA THR A 480 -2.86 -14.77 34.59
C THR A 480 -3.43 -13.45 35.13
N CYS A 481 -4.73 -13.25 34.95
CA CYS A 481 -5.47 -12.10 35.46
C CYS A 481 -6.28 -12.50 36.70
N GLU A 482 -5.88 -12.00 37.85
CA GLU A 482 -6.47 -12.27 39.16
C GLU A 482 -7.51 -11.20 39.52
N ASP A 483 -8.52 -11.60 40.29
CA ASP A 483 -9.64 -10.76 40.71
C ASP A 483 -9.19 -9.74 41.78
N ILE A 484 -9.52 -8.46 41.61
CA ILE A 484 -9.18 -7.43 42.61
C ILE A 484 -10.29 -7.41 43.66
N ASP A 485 -10.05 -8.01 44.82
CA ASP A 485 -10.96 -7.90 45.97
C ASP A 485 -11.00 -6.46 46.49
N GLU A 486 -11.89 -5.64 45.93
CA GLU A 486 -12.02 -4.24 46.31
C GLU A 486 -12.54 -4.07 47.75
N CYS A 487 -13.17 -5.10 48.33
CA CYS A 487 -13.59 -5.11 49.72
C CYS A 487 -12.43 -5.31 50.70
N ALA A 488 -11.33 -5.96 50.26
CA ALA A 488 -10.13 -6.20 51.06
C ALA A 488 -9.08 -5.07 51.01
N LEU A 489 -9.22 -4.11 50.08
CA LEU A 489 -8.26 -3.00 49.93
C LEU A 489 -8.21 -2.09 51.19
N PRO A 490 -7.06 -1.45 51.51
CA PRO A 490 -6.95 -0.53 52.66
C PRO A 490 -7.88 0.68 52.60
N THR A 491 -8.24 1.14 51.39
CA THR A 491 -9.27 2.15 51.13
C THR A 491 -10.65 1.55 50.83
N GLY A 492 -10.72 0.22 50.68
CA GLY A 492 -11.90 -0.56 50.33
C GLY A 492 -13.00 -0.57 51.40
N GLY A 493 -12.60 -0.46 52.67
CA GLY A 493 -13.52 -0.42 53.82
C GLY A 493 -14.56 0.70 53.83
N HIS A 494 -14.48 1.67 52.91
CA HIS A 494 -15.45 2.76 52.72
C HIS A 494 -16.12 2.77 51.33
N ILE A 495 -15.94 1.73 50.50
CA ILE A 495 -16.57 1.64 49.16
C ILE A 495 -18.10 1.49 49.25
N CYS A 496 -18.59 0.84 50.30
CA CYS A 496 -20.02 0.63 50.60
C CYS A 496 -20.37 1.22 51.96
N SER A 497 -21.56 1.80 52.14
CA SER A 497 -21.97 2.33 53.46
C SER A 497 -22.17 1.27 54.55
N TYR A 498 -22.56 0.05 54.18
CA TYR A 498 -22.86 -1.04 55.13
C TYR A 498 -22.02 -2.30 54.89
N ARG A 499 -22.26 -3.04 53.80
CA ARG A 499 -21.56 -4.31 53.52
C ARG A 499 -21.17 -4.45 52.06
N CYS A 500 -19.88 -4.66 51.84
CA CYS A 500 -19.26 -5.03 50.57
C CYS A 500 -19.29 -6.55 50.38
N ILE A 501 -19.41 -7.01 49.12
CA ILE A 501 -19.33 -8.40 48.69
C ILE A 501 -18.50 -8.42 47.40
N ASN A 502 -17.34 -9.08 47.40
CA ASN A 502 -16.53 -9.22 46.19
C ASN A 502 -17.17 -10.22 45.20
N ILE A 503 -17.10 -9.92 43.89
CA ILE A 503 -17.62 -10.76 42.81
C ILE A 503 -16.65 -10.70 41.60
N PRO A 504 -16.50 -11.75 40.77
CA PRO A 504 -15.51 -11.71 39.68
C PRO A 504 -15.62 -10.48 38.76
N GLY A 505 -14.62 -9.60 38.85
CA GLY A 505 -14.50 -8.34 38.11
C GLY A 505 -15.16 -7.11 38.75
N SER A 506 -15.73 -7.17 39.95
CA SER A 506 -16.28 -6.01 40.67
C SER A 506 -16.70 -6.29 42.13
N PHE A 507 -17.37 -5.34 42.77
CA PHE A 507 -18.00 -5.53 44.08
C PHE A 507 -19.51 -5.23 44.02
N GLN A 508 -20.27 -5.84 44.92
CA GLN A 508 -21.66 -5.49 45.19
C GLN A 508 -21.83 -4.95 46.61
N CYS A 509 -22.39 -3.75 46.73
CA CYS A 509 -22.81 -3.23 48.03
C CYS A 509 -24.22 -3.72 48.40
N SER A 510 -24.42 -3.97 49.68
CA SER A 510 -25.71 -4.30 50.29
C SER A 510 -26.00 -3.40 51.49
N CYS A 511 -27.28 -3.24 51.81
CA CYS A 511 -27.80 -2.41 52.91
C CYS A 511 -28.67 -3.25 53.86
N PRO A 512 -28.94 -2.78 55.10
CA PRO A 512 -29.92 -3.42 55.98
C PRO A 512 -31.28 -3.51 55.29
N SER A 513 -31.93 -4.69 55.35
CA SER A 513 -33.24 -4.91 54.72
C SER A 513 -34.42 -4.29 55.48
N SER A 514 -34.17 -3.74 56.67
CA SER A 514 -35.10 -2.97 57.50
C SER A 514 -34.76 -1.47 57.41
N GLY A 515 -35.72 -0.65 56.98
CA GLY A 515 -35.62 0.83 56.99
C GLY A 515 -34.68 1.45 55.93
N TYR A 516 -33.90 0.67 55.19
CA TYR A 516 -32.95 1.21 54.20
C TYR A 516 -33.07 0.51 52.83
N ARG A 517 -32.75 1.27 51.78
CA ARG A 517 -32.59 0.77 50.40
C ARG A 517 -31.27 1.25 49.81
N LEU A 518 -30.71 0.51 48.85
CA LEU A 518 -29.53 0.95 48.12
C LEU A 518 -29.88 2.21 47.29
N ALA A 519 -29.02 3.22 47.35
CA ALA A 519 -29.16 4.45 46.57
C ALA A 519 -28.82 4.21 45.08
N PRO A 520 -29.23 5.11 44.16
CA PRO A 520 -28.97 4.95 42.73
C PRO A 520 -27.49 4.87 42.32
N ASN A 521 -26.55 5.23 43.21
CA ASN A 521 -25.12 5.08 43.00
C ASN A 521 -24.58 3.66 43.26
N GLY A 522 -25.42 2.73 43.71
CA GLY A 522 -25.05 1.35 44.00
C GLY A 522 -24.14 1.16 45.23
N ARG A 523 -23.94 2.19 46.06
CA ARG A 523 -22.95 2.18 47.17
C ARG A 523 -23.50 2.66 48.51
N ASN A 524 -24.32 3.71 48.48
CA ASN A 524 -24.83 4.33 49.70
C ASN A 524 -26.15 3.68 50.11
N CYS A 525 -26.41 3.61 51.41
CA CYS A 525 -27.72 3.24 51.93
C CYS A 525 -28.55 4.51 52.13
N GLN A 526 -29.75 4.55 51.55
CA GLN A 526 -30.71 5.62 51.73
C GLN A 526 -31.87 5.12 52.60
N ASP A 527 -32.19 5.92 53.61
CA ASP A 527 -33.34 5.76 54.50
C ASP A 527 -34.66 5.67 53.73
N ILE A 528 -35.60 4.86 54.21
CA ILE A 528 -36.94 4.69 53.66
C ILE A 528 -37.93 5.46 54.53
N ASP A 529 -38.41 6.60 54.05
CA ASP A 529 -39.43 7.37 54.76
C ASP A 529 -40.77 6.60 54.79
N GLU A 530 -41.03 5.87 55.87
CA GLU A 530 -42.28 5.12 56.03
C GLU A 530 -43.49 6.04 56.28
N CYS A 531 -43.26 7.26 56.76
CA CYS A 531 -44.31 8.27 56.95
C CYS A 531 -44.83 8.85 55.62
N VAL A 532 -43.97 8.95 54.60
CA VAL A 532 -44.33 9.37 53.22
C VAL A 532 -44.77 8.19 52.37
N THR A 533 -44.14 7.02 52.51
CA THR A 533 -44.54 5.82 51.75
C THR A 533 -45.78 5.10 52.31
N GLY A 534 -46.23 5.46 53.52
CA GLY A 534 -47.40 4.90 54.17
C GLY A 534 -47.18 3.51 54.81
N ILE A 535 -45.92 3.08 54.96
CA ILE A 535 -45.53 1.76 55.50
C ILE A 535 -45.43 1.83 57.04
N HIS A 536 -46.35 2.57 57.68
CA HIS A 536 -46.36 2.82 59.12
C HIS A 536 -47.64 2.29 59.78
N ASN A 537 -47.57 1.91 61.06
CA ASN A 537 -48.72 1.39 61.83
C ASN A 537 -49.28 2.38 62.87
N CYS A 538 -48.93 3.67 62.78
CA CYS A 538 -49.38 4.72 63.69
C CYS A 538 -50.91 4.88 63.77
N SER A 539 -51.40 5.16 64.97
CA SER A 539 -52.81 5.46 65.26
C SER A 539 -53.23 6.84 64.73
N ILE A 540 -54.55 7.04 64.57
CA ILE A 540 -55.15 8.30 64.09
C ILE A 540 -54.82 9.49 65.01
N ASN A 541 -54.59 9.24 66.30
CA ASN A 541 -54.22 10.26 67.29
C ASN A 541 -52.70 10.52 67.36
N GLU A 542 -51.89 9.79 66.59
CA GLU A 542 -50.42 9.86 66.61
C GLU A 542 -49.89 10.54 65.34
N THR A 543 -48.82 11.30 65.50
CA THR A 543 -48.03 11.80 64.38
C THR A 543 -46.89 10.82 64.09
N CYS A 544 -46.84 10.30 62.87
CA CYS A 544 -45.67 9.59 62.33
C CYS A 544 -44.53 10.59 62.13
N PHE A 545 -43.37 10.29 62.73
CA PHE A 545 -42.09 10.96 62.49
C PHE A 545 -41.13 9.94 61.87
N ASN A 546 -40.45 10.32 60.79
CA ASN A 546 -39.42 9.48 60.19
C ASN A 546 -38.11 9.58 61.00
N ILE A 547 -37.42 8.47 61.19
CA ILE A 547 -36.09 8.40 61.82
C ILE A 547 -35.18 7.49 60.99
N GLN A 548 -33.86 7.62 61.13
CA GLN A 548 -32.92 6.81 60.37
C GLN A 548 -33.04 5.32 60.72
N GLY A 549 -33.54 4.53 59.76
CA GLY A 549 -33.82 3.10 59.89
C GLY A 549 -35.22 2.75 60.41
N GLY A 550 -36.18 3.68 60.38
CA GLY A 550 -37.58 3.36 60.64
C GLY A 550 -38.44 4.56 61.05
N PHE A 551 -39.68 4.33 61.47
CA PHE A 551 -40.57 5.40 61.93
C PHE A 551 -40.82 5.38 63.44
N ARG A 552 -41.32 6.50 63.98
CA ARG A 552 -41.84 6.63 65.35
C ARG A 552 -43.19 7.31 65.37
N CYS A 553 -44.18 6.63 65.91
CA CYS A 553 -45.51 7.17 66.17
C CYS A 553 -45.47 7.88 67.53
N LEU A 554 -45.66 9.20 67.55
CA LEU A 554 -45.63 9.99 68.77
C LEU A 554 -46.86 10.90 68.84
N ALA A 555 -47.51 10.94 70.00
CA ALA A 555 -48.58 11.88 70.32
C ALA A 555 -48.08 12.87 71.39
N PHE A 556 -48.28 14.17 71.15
CA PHE A 556 -47.88 15.23 72.08
C PHE A 556 -49.09 16.03 72.54
N GLU A 557 -49.48 15.83 73.81
CA GLU A 557 -50.52 16.61 74.47
C GLU A 557 -49.94 17.84 75.17
N CYS A 558 -50.62 18.99 75.06
CA CYS A 558 -50.19 20.19 75.78
C CYS A 558 -50.56 20.10 77.28
N PRO A 559 -49.66 20.54 78.20
CA PRO A 559 -49.97 20.58 79.62
C PRO A 559 -51.19 21.45 79.96
N LYS A 560 -51.79 21.22 81.14
CA LYS A 560 -52.91 22.01 81.66
C LYS A 560 -52.56 23.52 81.62
N ASN A 561 -53.52 24.33 81.19
CA ASN A 561 -53.37 25.77 80.91
C ASN A 561 -52.46 26.15 79.73
N TYR A 562 -52.07 25.21 78.87
CA TYR A 562 -51.46 25.48 77.57
C TYR A 562 -52.39 25.01 76.44
N ARG A 563 -52.43 25.75 75.33
CA ARG A 563 -53.15 25.36 74.10
C ARG A 563 -52.15 25.06 72.99
N ARG A 564 -52.44 24.07 72.14
CA ARG A 564 -51.65 23.86 70.91
C ARG A 564 -51.80 25.09 70.01
N SER A 565 -50.71 25.53 69.40
CA SER A 565 -50.78 26.51 68.30
C SER A 565 -51.58 25.89 67.17
N ALA A 566 -52.56 26.61 66.62
CA ALA A 566 -53.33 26.12 65.48
C ALA A 566 -52.46 26.15 64.22
N ASP A 567 -52.47 25.07 63.44
CA ASP A 567 -51.70 24.97 62.19
C ASP A 567 -52.26 25.97 61.15
N THR A 568 -51.40 26.84 60.63
CA THR A 568 -51.77 27.93 59.72
C THR A 568 -51.98 27.46 58.29
N LEU A 569 -53.09 26.75 58.03
CA LEU A 569 -53.72 26.54 56.71
C LEU A 569 -52.78 26.18 55.52
N ARG A 570 -51.69 25.48 55.80
CA ARG A 570 -50.86 24.76 54.83
C ARG A 570 -50.60 23.36 55.35
N GLN A 571 -50.53 22.41 54.43
CA GLN A 571 -50.57 20.98 54.72
C GLN A 571 -49.19 20.38 55.06
N GLU A 572 -48.29 21.24 55.53
CA GLU A 572 -46.94 20.92 55.96
C GLU A 572 -46.97 20.58 57.46
N LYS A 573 -46.89 19.28 57.80
CA LYS A 573 -46.66 18.85 59.18
C LYS A 573 -45.28 19.34 59.61
N THR A 574 -45.21 20.45 60.35
CA THR A 574 -43.93 20.89 60.94
C THR A 574 -43.52 19.96 62.06
N ASP A 575 -42.25 19.55 62.12
CA ASP A 575 -41.70 18.63 63.13
C ASP A 575 -41.68 19.17 64.58
N THR A 576 -42.26 20.35 64.78
CA THR A 576 -42.30 21.07 66.06
C THR A 576 -43.75 21.28 66.54
N VAL A 577 -44.20 20.53 67.56
CA VAL A 577 -45.50 20.78 68.20
C VAL A 577 -45.34 21.86 69.27
N ARG A 578 -45.91 23.05 69.01
CA ARG A 578 -45.82 24.20 69.93
C ARG A 578 -47.09 24.37 70.76
N CYS A 579 -46.94 24.32 72.07
CA CYS A 579 -47.93 24.67 73.08
C CYS A 579 -47.68 26.10 73.58
N ILE A 580 -48.73 26.93 73.57
CA ILE A 580 -48.71 28.34 73.98
C ILE A 580 -49.51 28.49 75.27
N LYS A 581 -48.98 29.23 76.25
CA LYS A 581 -49.64 29.52 77.52
C LYS A 581 -51.03 30.14 77.29
N SER A 582 -52.02 29.63 78.00
CA SER A 582 -53.44 29.97 77.83
C SER A 582 -54.18 29.81 79.16
N CYS A 583 -53.78 30.61 80.15
CA CYS A 583 -54.34 30.59 81.50
C CYS A 583 -55.86 30.87 81.51
N ARG A 584 -56.55 30.26 82.49
CA ARG A 584 -57.92 30.63 82.83
C ARG A 584 -57.92 31.97 83.58
N PRO A 585 -58.98 32.82 83.46
CA PRO A 585 -58.98 34.18 84.02
C PRO A 585 -58.67 34.30 85.52
N ASN A 586 -58.95 33.25 86.31
CA ASN A 586 -58.77 33.24 87.76
C ASN A 586 -57.52 32.45 88.21
N ASP A 587 -56.72 31.91 87.28
CA ASP A 587 -55.55 31.07 87.61
C ASP A 587 -54.29 31.93 87.78
N VAL A 588 -54.16 32.57 88.94
CA VAL A 588 -53.03 33.46 89.29
C VAL A 588 -51.71 32.69 89.25
N THR A 589 -51.70 31.42 89.67
CA THR A 589 -50.55 30.53 89.58
C THR A 589 -50.06 30.33 88.15
N CYS A 590 -50.98 30.13 87.20
CA CYS A 590 -50.65 30.10 85.78
C CYS A 590 -50.15 31.46 85.31
N VAL A 591 -50.84 32.57 85.62
CA VAL A 591 -50.44 33.90 85.11
C VAL A 591 -49.00 34.25 85.51
N LEU A 592 -48.59 33.96 86.75
CA LEU A 592 -47.25 34.22 87.29
C LEU A 592 -46.14 33.26 86.82
N ASP A 593 -46.46 32.13 86.18
CA ASP A 593 -45.47 31.20 85.62
C ASP A 593 -44.59 31.90 84.56
N PRO A 594 -43.24 31.93 84.66
CA PRO A 594 -42.40 32.54 83.63
C PRO A 594 -42.47 31.77 82.29
N VAL A 595 -42.89 30.49 82.27
CA VAL A 595 -43.01 29.72 81.02
C VAL A 595 -44.17 30.25 80.16
N HIS A 596 -43.86 30.60 78.91
CA HIS A 596 -44.79 31.20 77.94
C HIS A 596 -45.07 30.29 76.75
N THR A 597 -44.08 29.55 76.25
CA THR A 597 -44.31 28.47 75.29
C THR A 597 -43.48 27.23 75.62
N ILE A 598 -44.06 26.07 75.36
CA ILE A 598 -43.43 24.76 75.44
C ILE A 598 -43.49 24.15 74.04
N SER A 599 -42.38 23.74 73.46
CA SER A 599 -42.38 23.10 72.14
C SER A 599 -41.67 21.75 72.17
N HIS A 600 -42.28 20.75 71.54
CA HIS A 600 -41.67 19.45 71.31
C HIS A 600 -41.13 19.40 69.88
N THR A 601 -39.84 19.10 69.72
CA THR A 601 -39.16 18.95 68.43
C THR A 601 -38.64 17.52 68.33
N VAL A 602 -38.75 16.89 67.16
CA VAL A 602 -38.13 15.58 66.91
C VAL A 602 -36.87 15.76 66.06
N VAL A 603 -35.81 15.01 66.38
CA VAL A 603 -34.54 14.97 65.63
C VAL A 603 -34.08 13.52 65.49
N SER A 604 -33.70 13.13 64.28
CA SER A 604 -33.00 11.87 64.02
C SER A 604 -31.52 12.13 63.74
N LEU A 605 -30.63 11.28 64.28
CA LEU A 605 -29.19 11.33 64.09
C LEU A 605 -28.61 9.95 63.77
N PRO A 606 -27.49 9.87 63.02
CA PRO A 606 -26.76 8.62 62.84
C PRO A 606 -25.93 8.25 64.08
N THR A 607 -25.54 6.98 64.20
CA THR A 607 -24.47 6.55 65.11
C THR A 607 -23.13 7.13 64.66
N PHE A 608 -22.57 8.04 65.46
CA PHE A 608 -21.24 8.59 65.19
C PHE A 608 -20.15 7.69 65.79
N ARG A 609 -19.28 7.13 64.95
CA ARG A 609 -18.09 6.36 65.38
C ARG A 609 -16.84 7.21 65.52
N GLU A 610 -16.67 8.20 64.65
CA GLU A 610 -15.55 9.16 64.69
C GLU A 610 -16.10 10.58 64.81
N PHE A 611 -15.51 11.37 65.72
CA PHE A 611 -16.03 12.70 66.07
C PHE A 611 -14.89 13.72 66.08
N THR A 612 -14.60 14.27 64.90
CA THR A 612 -13.45 15.17 64.65
C THR A 612 -13.74 16.64 64.94
N ARG A 613 -15.03 17.03 65.02
CA ARG A 613 -15.50 18.40 65.28
C ARG A 613 -16.90 18.38 65.91
N PRO A 614 -17.31 19.40 66.68
CA PRO A 614 -18.70 19.60 67.06
C PRO A 614 -19.62 19.78 65.83
N GLU A 615 -20.77 19.11 65.85
CA GLU A 615 -21.81 19.19 64.80
C GLU A 615 -23.00 20.01 65.33
N GLU A 616 -23.57 20.89 64.50
CA GLU A 616 -24.61 21.85 64.91
C GLU A 616 -26.00 21.34 64.53
N ILE A 617 -26.84 21.05 65.54
CA ILE A 617 -28.07 20.28 65.34
C ILE A 617 -29.33 21.16 65.41
N ILE A 618 -29.39 22.13 66.32
CA ILE A 618 -30.63 22.90 66.59
C ILE A 618 -30.31 24.38 66.76
N PHE A 619 -31.10 25.23 66.10
CA PHE A 619 -30.94 26.68 66.08
C PHE A 619 -32.14 27.35 66.75
N LEU A 620 -32.04 27.61 68.06
CA LEU A 620 -33.03 28.34 68.84
C LEU A 620 -32.95 29.84 68.52
N ARG A 621 -33.69 30.29 67.50
CA ARG A 621 -33.71 31.69 67.04
C ARG A 621 -34.65 32.54 67.90
N ALA A 622 -34.16 33.71 68.34
CA ALA A 622 -34.94 34.71 69.06
C ALA A 622 -34.66 36.13 68.54
N VAL A 623 -35.73 36.91 68.38
CA VAL A 623 -35.65 38.34 68.03
C VAL A 623 -35.58 39.15 69.34
N MET A 624 -34.65 40.11 69.41
CA MET A 624 -34.62 41.11 70.48
C MET A 624 -35.39 42.37 70.05
N PRO A 625 -36.11 43.05 70.95
CA PRO A 625 -36.82 44.29 70.62
C PRO A 625 -35.83 45.43 70.31
N VAL A 626 -36.19 46.28 69.34
CA VAL A 626 -35.29 47.27 68.70
C VAL A 626 -35.15 48.57 69.53
N TYR A 627 -35.04 48.46 70.86
CA TYR A 627 -34.90 49.61 71.77
C TYR A 627 -33.86 49.34 72.87
N PRO A 628 -33.01 50.33 73.23
CA PRO A 628 -31.94 50.17 74.20
C PRO A 628 -32.46 50.20 75.65
N ALA A 629 -33.13 49.14 76.08
CA ALA A 629 -33.40 48.87 77.48
C ALA A 629 -32.15 48.26 78.14
N ASN A 630 -31.49 49.01 79.03
CA ASN A 630 -30.31 48.54 79.75
C ASN A 630 -30.60 47.21 80.47
N HIS A 631 -29.76 46.19 80.21
CA HIS A 631 -29.85 44.84 80.77
C HIS A 631 -31.04 43.97 80.29
N ALA A 632 -31.47 44.11 79.04
CA ALA A 632 -32.20 43.05 78.34
C ALA A 632 -31.21 42.04 77.73
N ASP A 633 -31.36 40.74 78.02
CA ASP A 633 -30.54 39.67 77.44
C ASP A 633 -31.31 38.35 77.28
N ILE A 634 -30.77 37.41 76.50
CA ILE A 634 -31.31 36.05 76.33
C ILE A 634 -30.25 35.01 76.72
N ILE A 635 -30.58 34.17 77.71
CA ILE A 635 -29.77 33.04 78.16
C ILE A 635 -30.37 31.75 77.59
N PHE A 636 -29.50 30.80 77.23
CA PHE A 636 -29.90 29.50 76.70
C PHE A 636 -29.24 28.41 77.55
N ASP A 637 -30.05 27.56 78.17
CA ASP A 637 -29.61 26.58 79.17
C ASP A 637 -30.04 25.17 78.76
N ILE A 638 -29.17 24.16 78.98
CA ILE A 638 -29.56 22.75 78.93
C ILE A 638 -29.86 22.31 80.36
N THR A 639 -31.12 21.99 80.67
CA THR A 639 -31.56 21.74 82.06
C THR A 639 -31.67 20.26 82.41
N GLU A 640 -32.18 19.43 81.50
CA GLU A 640 -32.36 17.98 81.68
C GLU A 640 -32.00 17.21 80.39
N GLY A 641 -31.70 15.92 80.52
CA GLY A 641 -31.54 15.02 79.37
C GLY A 641 -30.19 15.03 78.64
N ASN A 642 -29.20 15.81 79.09
CA ASN A 642 -27.86 15.84 78.49
C ASN A 642 -27.06 14.56 78.81
N LEU A 643 -27.26 13.50 78.03
CA LEU A 643 -26.61 12.21 78.26
C LEU A 643 -25.08 12.35 78.12
N ARG A 644 -24.33 12.04 79.19
CA ARG A 644 -22.85 12.05 79.22
C ARG A 644 -22.24 13.37 78.72
N ASP A 645 -22.88 14.52 78.97
CA ASP A 645 -22.50 15.85 78.44
C ASP A 645 -22.21 15.83 76.93
N SER A 646 -22.98 15.05 76.16
CA SER A 646 -22.75 14.88 74.72
C SER A 646 -23.21 16.08 73.91
N PHE A 647 -23.98 17.00 74.51
CA PHE A 647 -24.42 18.24 73.89
C PHE A 647 -23.92 19.48 74.66
N ASP A 648 -23.59 20.54 73.93
CA ASP A 648 -23.46 21.89 74.47
C ASP A 648 -24.43 22.86 73.77
N ILE A 649 -24.55 24.06 74.32
CA ILE A 649 -25.32 25.14 73.71
C ILE A 649 -24.47 26.42 73.72
N ILE A 650 -24.34 27.05 72.56
CA ILE A 650 -23.57 28.29 72.39
C ILE A 650 -24.47 29.40 71.87
N LYS A 651 -24.24 30.62 72.37
CA LYS A 651 -24.96 31.82 71.96
C LYS A 651 -24.22 32.50 70.80
N ARG A 652 -24.93 32.71 69.69
CA ARG A 652 -24.46 33.47 68.51
C ARG A 652 -25.39 34.64 68.23
N TYR A 653 -24.88 35.62 67.49
CA TYR A 653 -25.66 36.69 66.89
C TYR A 653 -25.58 36.55 65.37
N MET A 654 -26.73 36.52 64.70
CA MET A 654 -26.86 36.33 63.25
C MET A 654 -28.04 37.17 62.76
N ASP A 655 -27.84 37.98 61.72
CA ASP A 655 -28.91 38.73 61.03
C ASP A 655 -29.85 39.55 61.94
N GLY A 656 -29.29 40.15 63.00
CA GLY A 656 -30.03 40.92 64.01
C GLY A 656 -30.80 40.08 65.04
N MET A 657 -30.69 38.76 64.97
CA MET A 657 -31.27 37.80 65.93
C MET A 657 -30.20 37.21 66.85
N THR A 658 -30.63 36.82 68.05
CA THR A 658 -29.84 35.99 68.96
C THR A 658 -30.21 34.54 68.72
N VAL A 659 -29.22 33.67 68.53
CA VAL A 659 -29.42 32.25 68.21
C VAL A 659 -28.67 31.38 69.20
N GLY A 660 -29.39 30.54 69.93
CA GLY A 660 -28.81 29.44 70.72
C GLY A 660 -28.59 28.24 69.80
N VAL A 661 -27.33 27.91 69.53
CA VAL A 661 -26.95 26.75 68.71
C VAL A 661 -26.64 25.58 69.62
N VAL A 662 -27.49 24.56 69.61
CA VAL A 662 -27.20 23.26 70.24
C VAL A 662 -26.25 22.49 69.36
N ARG A 663 -25.16 22.00 69.94
CA ARG A 663 -24.16 21.21 69.24
C ARG A 663 -23.95 19.88 69.92
N GLN A 664 -23.73 18.84 69.15
CA GLN A 664 -23.10 17.64 69.67
C GLN A 664 -21.61 17.93 69.88
N VAL A 665 -21.06 17.44 70.99
CA VAL A 665 -19.64 17.60 71.38
C VAL A 665 -18.96 16.28 71.75
N ARG A 666 -19.73 15.18 71.87
CA ARG A 666 -19.22 13.81 72.05
C ARG A 666 -20.01 12.84 71.15
N PRO A 667 -19.38 11.78 70.60
CA PRO A 667 -20.08 10.79 69.81
C PRO A 667 -21.14 10.05 70.64
N ILE A 668 -22.28 9.76 70.01
CA ILE A 668 -23.34 8.91 70.58
C ILE A 668 -23.48 7.69 69.67
N VAL A 669 -23.48 6.52 70.30
CA VAL A 669 -23.70 5.23 69.66
C VAL A 669 -25.11 4.77 70.02
N GLY A 670 -25.93 4.55 69.00
CA GLY A 670 -27.28 4.00 69.11
C GLY A 670 -27.33 2.47 69.00
N PRO A 671 -28.52 1.88 68.82
CA PRO A 671 -29.81 2.57 68.74
C PRO A 671 -30.20 3.19 70.10
N PHE A 672 -30.61 4.46 70.10
CA PHE A 672 -30.87 5.20 71.35
C PHE A 672 -31.98 6.25 71.20
N HIS A 673 -32.61 6.63 72.33
CA HIS A 673 -33.60 7.70 72.42
C HIS A 673 -33.47 8.47 73.74
N ALA A 674 -33.46 9.80 73.66
CA ALA A 674 -33.53 10.69 74.83
C ALA A 674 -34.35 11.96 74.55
N VAL A 675 -34.81 12.61 75.61
CA VAL A 675 -35.44 13.94 75.53
C VAL A 675 -34.50 14.96 76.16
N LEU A 676 -33.87 15.80 75.34
CA LEU A 676 -33.01 16.91 75.76
C LEU A 676 -33.87 18.14 76.03
N LYS A 677 -33.82 18.68 77.24
CA LYS A 677 -34.65 19.81 77.68
C LYS A 677 -33.84 21.09 77.70
N LEU A 678 -34.25 22.03 76.86
CA LEU A 678 -33.62 23.33 76.67
C LEU A 678 -34.52 24.42 77.23
N GLU A 679 -33.95 25.40 77.93
CA GLU A 679 -34.64 26.62 78.33
C GLU A 679 -34.04 27.83 77.61
N MET A 680 -34.91 28.70 77.11
CA MET A 680 -34.54 29.99 76.54
C MET A 680 -35.16 31.08 77.43
N ASN A 681 -34.31 31.68 78.26
CA ASN A 681 -34.64 32.60 79.32
C ASN A 681 -34.42 34.05 78.85
N TYR A 682 -35.50 34.80 78.62
CA TYR A 682 -35.46 36.25 78.39
C TYR A 682 -35.31 36.96 79.73
N VAL A 683 -34.15 37.59 79.94
CA VAL A 683 -33.80 38.33 81.16
C VAL A 683 -33.95 39.83 80.90
N VAL A 684 -34.59 40.55 81.81
CA VAL A 684 -34.69 42.01 81.79
C VAL A 684 -34.37 42.54 83.18
N GLY A 685 -33.37 43.40 83.32
CA GLY A 685 -32.95 43.95 84.61
C GLY A 685 -32.41 42.91 85.59
N GLY A 686 -31.95 41.75 85.09
CA GLY A 686 -31.50 40.62 85.91
C GLY A 686 -32.59 39.63 86.33
N VAL A 687 -33.86 39.85 85.96
CA VAL A 687 -35.00 38.95 86.26
C VAL A 687 -35.49 38.28 84.97
N VAL A 688 -35.84 36.98 85.03
CA VAL A 688 -36.46 36.27 83.89
C VAL A 688 -37.89 36.78 83.68
N SER A 689 -38.14 37.48 82.56
CA SER A 689 -39.47 37.98 82.16
C SER A 689 -40.29 36.91 81.44
N HIS A 690 -39.63 36.12 80.58
CA HIS A 690 -40.27 35.05 79.82
C HIS A 690 -39.31 33.87 79.67
N ARG A 691 -39.85 32.66 79.71
CA ARG A 691 -39.14 31.41 79.45
C ARG A 691 -39.85 30.66 78.34
N ASN A 692 -39.10 30.18 77.36
CA ASN A 692 -39.56 29.18 76.41
C ASN A 692 -38.84 27.86 76.69
N VAL A 693 -39.57 26.76 76.80
CA VAL A 693 -39.02 25.41 77.03
C VAL A 693 -39.08 24.63 75.73
N VAL A 694 -37.98 24.02 75.32
CA VAL A 694 -37.90 23.20 74.11
C VAL A 694 -37.48 21.78 74.50
N ASN A 695 -38.39 20.84 74.31
CA ASN A 695 -38.21 19.42 74.57
C ASN A 695 -37.82 18.74 73.25
N VAL A 696 -36.55 18.38 73.11
CA VAL A 696 -36.02 17.76 71.88
C VAL A 696 -35.98 16.25 72.06
N HIS A 697 -36.81 15.53 71.33
CA HIS A 697 -36.75 14.06 71.25
C HIS A 697 -35.68 13.68 70.23
N ILE A 698 -34.54 13.19 70.70
CA ILE A 698 -33.40 12.78 69.90
C ILE A 698 -33.45 11.26 69.74
N PHE A 699 -33.60 10.79 68.51
CA PHE A 699 -33.45 9.39 68.11
C PHE A 699 -32.11 9.20 67.42
N VAL A 700 -31.36 8.16 67.80
CA VAL A 700 -30.08 7.80 67.21
C VAL A 700 -30.19 6.40 66.58
N SER A 701 -29.88 6.29 65.30
CA SER A 701 -29.89 5.01 64.57
C SER A 701 -28.82 4.04 65.08
N GLU A 702 -28.96 2.74 64.77
CA GLU A 702 -27.88 1.75 64.90
C GLU A 702 -26.75 2.01 63.89
N TYR A 703 -27.11 2.55 62.71
CA TYR A 703 -26.19 2.78 61.60
C TYR A 703 -25.68 4.22 61.53
N TRP A 704 -24.61 4.42 60.79
CA TRP A 704 -23.86 5.69 60.73
C TRP A 704 -24.21 6.58 59.53
N PHE A 705 -25.16 6.14 58.69
CA PHE A 705 -25.53 6.72 57.40
C PHE A 705 -27.01 7.13 57.36
#